data_AF-A0A7W1SQ23-F1
#
_entry.id   AF-A0A7W1SQ23-F1
#
_cell.length_a   1.000
_cell.length_b   1.000
_cell.length_c   1.000
_cell.angle_alpha   90.00
_cell.angle_beta   90.00
_cell.angle_gamma   90.00
#
_symmetry.space_group_name_H-M   'P 1'
#
loop_
_entity.id
_entity.type
_entity.pdbx_description
1 polymer ?
#
loop_
_entity_poly.entity_id
_entity_poly.type
_entity_poly.pdbx_seq_one_letter_code
_entity_poly.pdbx_strand_id
1 'polypeptide(L)'
;MRKILVKVLIALVAVLFSSTAIAQFYNGSQMEFGKNRVQFDEFLWSFYRFDKFDTYFYPGGKELAVYTAKTANAHIKDLESIFDYELDAKIQFIVYNKQSHFRQSNLGLGMDDQNNIGGVTRIMGSKVFVYFEGDHAKLDAQIRSGIAEVLVNEMIYGNDWREIMKNSTLLVLPEWYIQGLISFVSEPWNMRVENEVKDGILSNRYKKFNRLSGPDAVAAGHSMWHFIAETYGYNVISNIIYMTHVSRNIESGFLFVLGSSLSTLTEEWQEYYTNKYAGIDEQRNLPTANRVPIRTKKSTVYSQAKVSPDGRYVAFVSNDLGQYRVHLYDREKNRTRKILKEGHRLQRINDYSYPLLAWHPSGDMLAIMLEEQAKPQLMFYSMEDRKKERRPVFILDKVLGFDYSHDGRNMVFSGVFNGKSDIYTYNIAANTQQQITNDIYDDLNPRFINNSKQIVFSSNRTDDTLRKKNNDIEKHAANKDIFIYTIGKNQNVLHRVTNTPNIDEVQPDVWEGEKITYLSNQNRVYNRFVAEIDSVISHIDTVAHYRHITRSRAVTNYPRHILDHSTEPAANKLSEVVFFNGRHHLYVHEIGEIPGQDFQNFDEMPFPLNNKKAAPKSKAATSITIPRQSQPSPQAPQIEPDLEVQPAEQDTSRRTKFQSIRVFDDEPQDTALIDINNYEFNEHVKRDQQQHQQQQQQQQQQTIPKVSRDTILLSIIRKESPDDFEEDEEEFVIPNLRPYSVTYYTDKIVTQVDNNFTNLSYQPYTGGAGFINPGMNALIKVGVSDLFEDRKIVGGFRLSPSLTANEYFLSYENLTKRLDRQTIFHRRGILMSDPVSLSRIHTHEI
;
A
#
# COMPACT_ATOMS: atom_id res chain seq x y z
N MET A 1 27.64 -54.48 -19.61
CA MET A 1 27.92 -54.07 -21.02
C MET A 1 26.66 -53.80 -21.85
N ARG A 2 25.69 -54.73 -21.97
CA ARG A 2 24.48 -54.55 -22.81
C ARG A 2 23.67 -53.25 -22.57
N LYS A 3 23.47 -52.83 -21.32
CA LYS A 3 22.76 -51.58 -20.98
C LYS A 3 23.52 -50.31 -21.37
N ILE A 4 24.85 -50.35 -21.38
CA ILE A 4 25.68 -49.22 -21.80
C ILE A 4 25.63 -49.11 -23.32
N LEU A 5 25.70 -50.24 -24.03
CA LEU A 5 25.59 -50.28 -25.48
C LEU A 5 24.24 -49.74 -25.99
N VAL A 6 23.14 -50.08 -25.30
CA VAL A 6 21.80 -49.55 -25.64
C VAL A 6 21.72 -48.04 -25.40
N LYS A 7 22.29 -47.53 -24.30
CA LYS A 7 22.34 -46.07 -24.04
C LYS A 7 23.20 -45.34 -25.07
N VAL A 8 24.32 -45.92 -25.49
CA VAL A 8 25.18 -45.36 -26.55
C VAL A 8 24.45 -45.39 -27.89
N LEU A 9 23.76 -46.48 -28.23
CA LEU A 9 22.98 -46.58 -29.46
C LEU A 9 21.84 -45.57 -29.51
N ILE A 10 21.11 -45.37 -28.39
CA ILE A 10 20.06 -44.35 -28.29
C ILE A 10 20.65 -42.94 -28.47
N ALA A 11 21.81 -42.65 -27.86
CA ALA A 11 22.50 -41.38 -28.06
C ALA A 11 22.95 -41.17 -29.51
N LEU A 12 23.43 -42.22 -30.18
CA LEU A 12 23.87 -42.17 -31.58
C LEU A 12 22.68 -42.02 -32.55
N VAL A 13 21.56 -42.68 -32.27
CA VAL A 13 20.31 -42.51 -33.01
C VAL A 13 19.75 -41.10 -32.81
N ALA A 14 19.83 -40.53 -31.60
CA ALA A 14 19.44 -39.14 -31.35
C ALA A 14 20.32 -38.12 -32.09
N VAL A 15 21.61 -38.41 -32.30
CA VAL A 15 22.52 -37.59 -33.12
C VAL A 15 22.27 -37.80 -34.63
N LEU A 16 21.82 -38.98 -35.05
CA LEU A 16 21.48 -39.25 -36.46
C LEU A 16 20.11 -38.69 -36.87
N PHE A 17 19.19 -38.53 -35.91
CA PHE A 17 17.87 -37.90 -36.09
C PHE A 17 17.82 -36.43 -35.66
N SER A 18 18.96 -35.79 -35.40
CA SER A 18 19.00 -34.32 -35.37
C SER A 18 18.83 -33.81 -36.79
N SER A 19 17.58 -33.80 -37.27
CA SER A 19 17.15 -32.82 -38.26
C SER A 19 17.73 -31.49 -37.84
N THR A 20 18.34 -30.76 -38.76
CA THR A 20 18.85 -29.42 -38.54
C THR A 20 17.72 -28.57 -37.95
N ALA A 21 17.61 -28.57 -36.63
CA ALA A 21 16.88 -27.57 -35.88
C ALA A 21 17.77 -26.35 -36.03
N ILE A 22 17.57 -25.65 -37.14
CA ILE A 22 18.02 -24.28 -37.27
C ILE A 22 17.17 -23.55 -36.24
N ALA A 23 17.68 -23.46 -35.01
CA ALA A 23 17.20 -22.51 -34.05
C ALA A 23 17.51 -21.12 -34.63
N GLN A 24 16.62 -20.63 -35.48
CA GLN A 24 16.58 -19.21 -35.79
C GLN A 24 16.19 -18.53 -34.47
N PHE A 25 17.06 -17.68 -33.96
CA PHE A 25 16.68 -16.72 -32.94
C PHE A 25 15.51 -15.91 -33.50
N TYR A 26 14.33 -16.08 -32.91
CA TYR A 26 13.21 -15.17 -33.13
C TYR A 26 13.60 -13.80 -32.54
N ASN A 27 14.12 -12.92 -33.38
CA ASN A 27 14.44 -11.54 -33.03
C ASN A 27 13.23 -10.64 -33.34
N GLY A 28 12.10 -10.92 -32.70
CA GLY A 28 10.92 -10.06 -32.80
C GLY A 28 11.21 -8.67 -32.22
N SER A 29 10.68 -7.62 -32.85
CA SER A 29 10.83 -6.22 -32.40
C SER A 29 10.07 -5.92 -31.10
N GLN A 30 9.13 -6.80 -30.72
CA GLN A 30 8.38 -6.76 -29.46
C GLN A 30 8.75 -7.93 -28.53
N MET A 31 10.04 -8.21 -28.35
CA MET A 31 10.48 -8.94 -27.16
C MET A 31 10.48 -7.96 -25.98
N GLU A 32 9.65 -8.22 -24.98
CA GLU A 32 9.71 -7.51 -23.69
C GLU A 32 11.02 -7.93 -23.00
N PHE A 33 12.14 -7.28 -23.36
CA PHE A 33 13.43 -7.56 -22.74
C PHE A 33 13.50 -6.91 -21.36
N GLY A 34 13.53 -7.75 -20.33
CA GLY A 34 13.91 -7.35 -18.98
C GLY A 34 12.73 -7.25 -18.03
N LYS A 35 12.69 -8.21 -17.08
CA LYS A 35 12.22 -8.16 -15.68
C LYS A 35 11.69 -9.53 -15.24
N ASN A 36 12.43 -10.62 -15.49
CA ASN A 36 12.08 -11.92 -14.91
C ASN A 36 12.10 -11.81 -13.36
N ARG A 37 11.02 -12.25 -12.71
CA ARG A 37 10.98 -12.43 -11.25
C ARG A 37 11.26 -13.89 -10.93
N VAL A 38 12.41 -14.11 -10.29
CA VAL A 38 12.80 -15.45 -9.85
C VAL A 38 11.94 -15.86 -8.65
N GLN A 39 11.17 -16.93 -8.80
CA GLN A 39 10.42 -17.56 -7.72
C GLN A 39 11.29 -18.63 -7.03
N PHE A 40 11.51 -18.46 -5.73
CA PHE A 40 12.24 -19.37 -4.85
C PHE A 40 11.31 -20.36 -4.15
N ASP A 41 10.10 -19.92 -3.80
CA ASP A 41 9.10 -20.70 -3.06
C ASP A 41 7.93 -21.12 -3.96
N GLU A 42 7.28 -22.23 -3.60
CA GLU A 42 6.06 -22.71 -4.26
C GLU A 42 4.84 -22.35 -3.40
N PHE A 43 3.85 -21.67 -3.99
CA PHE A 43 2.65 -21.22 -3.28
C PHE A 43 1.45 -22.15 -3.55
N LEU A 44 0.86 -22.68 -2.48
CA LEU A 44 -0.38 -23.46 -2.53
C LEU A 44 -1.55 -22.56 -2.12
N TRP A 45 -2.14 -21.88 -3.11
CA TRP A 45 -3.19 -20.90 -2.86
C TRP A 45 -4.53 -21.54 -2.50
N SER A 46 -5.17 -20.97 -1.48
CA SER A 46 -6.55 -21.22 -1.09
C SER A 46 -7.23 -19.87 -0.82
N PHE A 47 -8.55 -19.84 -0.78
CA PHE A 47 -9.26 -18.58 -0.59
C PHE A 47 -10.59 -18.73 0.15
N TYR A 48 -11.03 -17.60 0.71
CA TYR A 48 -12.38 -17.38 1.23
C TYR A 48 -13.19 -16.53 0.23
N ARG A 49 -14.47 -16.86 0.05
CA ARG A 49 -15.39 -16.21 -0.90
C ARG A 49 -16.46 -15.46 -0.10
N PHE A 50 -16.45 -14.13 -0.15
CA PHE A 50 -17.50 -13.26 0.42
C PHE A 50 -18.35 -12.68 -0.69
N ASP A 51 -19.30 -11.80 -0.39
CA ASP A 51 -20.19 -11.23 -1.42
C ASP A 51 -19.47 -10.14 -2.23
N LYS A 52 -18.86 -9.15 -1.57
CA LYS A 52 -18.15 -8.03 -2.21
C LYS A 52 -16.67 -8.29 -2.51
N PHE A 53 -16.06 -9.31 -1.91
CA PHE A 53 -14.63 -9.59 -2.09
C PHE A 53 -14.26 -11.07 -1.89
N ASP A 54 -13.08 -11.45 -2.35
CA ASP A 54 -12.44 -12.74 -2.12
C ASP A 54 -11.07 -12.54 -1.48
N THR A 55 -10.65 -13.44 -0.60
CA THR A 55 -9.34 -13.36 0.09
C THR A 55 -8.50 -14.60 -0.18
N TYR A 56 -7.45 -14.46 -0.98
CA TYR A 56 -6.51 -15.50 -1.38
C TYR A 56 -5.28 -15.50 -0.45
N PHE A 57 -4.86 -16.68 0.01
CA PHE A 57 -3.71 -16.87 0.89
C PHE A 57 -3.09 -18.26 0.70
N TYR A 58 -1.95 -18.53 1.32
CA TYR A 58 -1.23 -19.81 1.29
C TYR A 58 -0.83 -20.24 2.72
N PRO A 59 -0.24 -21.43 2.95
CA PRO A 59 0.10 -21.89 4.30
C PRO A 59 0.89 -20.86 5.12
N GLY A 60 0.55 -20.74 6.41
CA GLY A 60 1.06 -19.69 7.31
C GLY A 60 0.33 -18.34 7.22
N GLY A 61 -0.49 -18.11 6.19
CA GLY A 61 -1.21 -16.86 5.97
C GLY A 61 -2.68 -16.85 6.40
N LYS A 62 -3.18 -17.91 7.05
CA LYS A 62 -4.60 -18.03 7.41
C LYS A 62 -5.05 -16.90 8.36
N GLU A 63 -4.24 -16.58 9.37
CA GLU A 63 -4.56 -15.54 10.34
C GLU A 63 -4.63 -14.17 9.66
N LEU A 64 -3.66 -13.85 8.80
CA LEU A 64 -3.67 -12.65 7.96
C LEU A 64 -4.88 -12.59 7.04
N ALA A 65 -5.27 -13.69 6.42
CA ALA A 65 -6.43 -13.72 5.53
C ALA A 65 -7.74 -13.44 6.27
N VAL A 66 -7.91 -14.00 7.47
CA VAL A 66 -9.09 -13.72 8.31
C VAL A 66 -9.07 -12.27 8.79
N TYR A 67 -7.91 -11.75 9.20
CA TYR A 67 -7.74 -10.33 9.54
C TYR A 67 -8.13 -9.44 8.37
N THR A 68 -7.54 -9.68 7.18
CA THR A 68 -7.84 -8.92 5.96
C THR A 68 -9.32 -8.97 5.63
N ALA A 69 -9.99 -10.12 5.74
CA ALA A 69 -11.40 -10.23 5.44
C ALA A 69 -12.29 -9.40 6.39
N LYS A 70 -12.06 -9.48 7.70
CA LYS A 70 -12.79 -8.69 8.70
C LYS A 70 -12.62 -7.20 8.45
N THR A 71 -11.37 -6.78 8.28
CA THR A 71 -11.03 -5.38 8.13
C THR A 71 -11.47 -4.81 6.78
N ALA A 72 -11.36 -5.59 5.69
CA ALA A 72 -11.84 -5.18 4.38
C ALA A 72 -13.36 -4.96 4.38
N ASN A 73 -14.13 -5.82 5.06
CA ASN A 73 -15.57 -5.65 5.16
C ASN A 73 -15.96 -4.33 5.84
N ALA A 74 -15.25 -3.94 6.91
CA ALA A 74 -15.44 -2.65 7.57
C ALA A 74 -15.03 -1.48 6.66
N HIS A 75 -13.82 -1.52 6.08
CA HIS A 75 -13.31 -0.44 5.24
C HIS A 75 -14.10 -0.24 3.95
N ILE A 76 -14.66 -1.31 3.35
CA ILE A 76 -15.53 -1.17 2.18
C ILE A 76 -16.77 -0.35 2.55
N LYS A 77 -17.45 -0.68 3.66
CA LYS A 77 -18.62 0.07 4.14
C LYS A 77 -18.27 1.54 4.42
N ASP A 78 -17.14 1.78 5.09
CA ASP A 78 -16.66 3.13 5.40
C ASP A 78 -16.39 3.94 4.12
N LEU A 79 -15.70 3.35 3.14
CA LEU A 79 -15.30 4.02 1.91
C LEU A 79 -16.47 4.26 0.96
N GLU A 80 -17.40 3.31 0.85
CA GLU A 80 -18.65 3.50 0.09
C GLU A 80 -19.44 4.69 0.65
N SER A 81 -19.49 4.83 1.98
CA SER A 81 -20.14 5.98 2.63
C SER A 81 -19.39 7.30 2.40
N ILE A 82 -18.05 7.30 2.41
CA ILE A 82 -17.25 8.51 2.16
C ILE A 82 -17.45 9.00 0.72
N PHE A 83 -17.49 8.08 -0.23
CA PHE A 83 -17.60 8.41 -1.65
C PHE A 83 -19.04 8.56 -2.15
N ASP A 84 -20.04 8.17 -1.34
CA ASP A 84 -21.44 8.04 -1.77
C ASP A 84 -21.55 7.19 -3.06
N TYR A 85 -20.78 6.09 -3.09
CA TYR A 85 -20.61 5.23 -4.25
C TYR A 85 -20.53 3.77 -3.81
N GLU A 86 -21.38 2.91 -4.37
CA GLU A 86 -21.37 1.47 -4.11
C GLU A 86 -20.47 0.74 -5.10
N LEU A 87 -19.64 -0.16 -4.59
CA LEU A 87 -18.75 -0.96 -5.41
C LEU A 87 -19.52 -2.04 -6.18
N ASP A 88 -19.43 -2.04 -7.51
CA ASP A 88 -20.05 -3.07 -8.36
C ASP A 88 -19.11 -4.27 -8.58
N ALA A 89 -17.80 -4.01 -8.73
CA ALA A 89 -16.81 -5.05 -8.97
C ALA A 89 -16.37 -5.76 -7.68
N LYS A 90 -16.35 -7.10 -7.71
CA LYS A 90 -15.81 -7.88 -6.60
C LYS A 90 -14.28 -7.72 -6.47
N ILE A 91 -13.80 -7.33 -5.29
CA ILE A 91 -12.37 -7.20 -4.97
C ILE A 91 -11.71 -8.57 -4.76
N GLN A 92 -10.50 -8.75 -5.27
CA GLN A 92 -9.68 -9.95 -5.08
C GLN A 92 -8.45 -9.59 -4.23
N PHE A 93 -8.53 -9.80 -2.92
CA PHE A 93 -7.40 -9.61 -2.02
C PHE A 93 -6.42 -10.79 -2.13
N ILE A 94 -5.17 -10.51 -2.42
CA ILE A 94 -4.09 -11.49 -2.50
C ILE A 94 -3.11 -11.19 -1.37
N VAL A 95 -3.14 -12.04 -0.35
CA VAL A 95 -2.43 -11.84 0.92
C VAL A 95 -1.11 -12.61 0.92
N TYR A 96 -0.01 -11.88 1.08
CA TYR A 96 1.32 -12.45 1.25
C TYR A 96 1.79 -12.35 2.72
N ASN A 97 2.28 -13.46 3.27
CA ASN A 97 2.88 -13.54 4.60
C ASN A 97 4.07 -12.56 4.79
N LYS A 98 4.74 -12.16 3.71
CA LYS A 98 5.84 -11.18 3.74
C LYS A 98 6.09 -10.51 2.40
N GLN A 99 6.71 -9.33 2.45
CA GLN A 99 7.02 -8.51 1.26
C GLN A 99 7.94 -9.23 0.25
N SER A 100 8.85 -10.10 0.69
CA SER A 100 9.72 -10.86 -0.23
C SER A 100 8.99 -11.89 -1.07
N HIS A 101 7.90 -12.48 -0.57
CA HIS A 101 7.03 -13.33 -1.38
C HIS A 101 6.30 -12.50 -2.44
N PHE A 102 5.81 -11.31 -2.09
CA PHE A 102 5.24 -10.37 -3.07
C PHE A 102 6.26 -9.97 -4.16
N ARG A 103 7.52 -9.70 -3.79
CA ARG A 103 8.59 -9.36 -4.76
C ARG A 103 8.92 -10.49 -5.76
N GLN A 104 8.54 -11.73 -5.46
CA GLN A 104 8.71 -12.89 -6.34
C GLN A 104 7.48 -13.16 -7.21
N SER A 105 6.31 -12.61 -6.86
CA SER A 105 5.07 -12.77 -7.62
C SER A 105 5.19 -12.16 -9.01
N ASN A 106 4.58 -12.73 -10.04
CA ASN A 106 4.56 -12.14 -11.38
C ASN A 106 3.52 -11.01 -11.54
N LEU A 107 2.70 -10.77 -10.51
CA LEU A 107 1.67 -9.76 -10.50
C LEU A 107 2.21 -8.36 -10.76
N GLY A 108 1.59 -7.66 -11.71
CA GLY A 108 1.98 -6.31 -12.12
C GLY A 108 3.32 -6.23 -12.87
N LEU A 109 3.93 -7.35 -13.28
CA LEU A 109 5.12 -7.33 -14.15
C LEU A 109 4.84 -6.65 -15.48
N GLY A 110 3.62 -6.86 -15.98
CA GLY A 110 3.18 -6.23 -17.20
C GLY A 110 2.89 -4.74 -17.05
N MET A 111 3.03 -4.08 -15.88
CA MET A 111 2.61 -2.68 -15.70
C MET A 111 3.53 -1.61 -16.34
N ASP A 112 4.70 -1.98 -16.85
CA ASP A 112 5.76 -1.04 -17.28
C ASP A 112 5.93 -0.88 -18.82
N ASP A 113 4.89 -1.10 -19.65
CA ASP A 113 4.97 -0.95 -21.13
C ASP A 113 4.96 0.53 -21.56
N GLN A 114 5.79 1.36 -20.93
CA GLN A 114 5.96 2.78 -21.31
C GLN A 114 6.60 2.95 -22.69
N ASN A 115 7.10 1.87 -23.30
CA ASN A 115 7.80 1.90 -24.59
C ASN A 115 6.89 1.64 -25.81
N ASN A 116 5.59 1.39 -25.62
CA ASN A 116 4.65 1.27 -26.74
C ASN A 116 4.12 2.66 -27.12
N ILE A 117 4.55 3.14 -28.29
CA ILE A 117 4.16 4.43 -28.89
C ILE A 117 2.67 4.41 -29.33
N GLY A 118 2.10 3.21 -29.50
CA GLY A 118 0.66 3.01 -29.69
C GLY A 118 -0.01 2.62 -28.38
N GLY A 119 -1.07 3.34 -28.00
CA GLY A 119 -1.77 3.20 -26.73
C GLY A 119 -2.06 1.75 -26.34
N VAL A 120 -1.57 1.34 -25.18
CA VAL A 120 -1.96 0.08 -24.52
C VAL A 120 -3.04 0.43 -23.50
N THR A 121 -4.27 -0.01 -23.72
CA THR A 121 -5.33 0.09 -22.71
C THR A 121 -5.30 -1.17 -21.84
N ARG A 122 -4.79 -1.02 -20.61
CA ARG A 122 -4.90 -2.10 -19.63
C ARG A 122 -6.24 -2.01 -18.94
N ILE A 123 -6.88 -3.16 -18.78
CA ILE A 123 -8.09 -3.24 -17.97
C ILE A 123 -7.63 -3.13 -16.52
N MET A 124 -8.06 -2.07 -15.84
CA MET A 124 -7.75 -1.87 -14.43
C MET A 124 -8.46 -2.97 -13.63
N GLY A 125 -7.70 -3.75 -12.87
CA GLY A 125 -8.21 -4.96 -12.22
C GLY A 125 -8.72 -4.68 -10.80
N SER A 126 -9.71 -5.45 -10.36
CA SER A 126 -10.18 -5.48 -8.96
C SER A 126 -9.24 -6.23 -8.01
N LYS A 127 -7.96 -6.39 -8.39
CA LYS A 127 -6.96 -7.15 -7.63
C LYS A 127 -6.24 -6.21 -6.66
N VAL A 128 -6.27 -6.56 -5.38
CA VAL A 128 -5.57 -5.83 -4.31
C VAL A 128 -4.52 -6.74 -3.70
N PHE A 129 -3.26 -6.32 -3.74
CA PHE A 129 -2.16 -7.06 -3.14
C PHE A 129 -1.81 -6.47 -1.78
N VAL A 130 -1.74 -7.33 -0.76
CA VAL A 130 -1.31 -6.92 0.57
C VAL A 130 -0.22 -7.85 1.06
N TYR A 131 0.75 -7.30 1.77
CA TYR A 131 1.82 -8.09 2.36
C TYR A 131 2.08 -7.66 3.80
N PHE A 132 2.37 -8.63 4.66
CA PHE A 132 2.64 -8.34 6.06
C PHE A 132 4.08 -7.86 6.27
N GLU A 133 4.22 -6.68 6.86
CA GLU A 133 5.52 -6.10 7.24
C GLU A 133 5.90 -6.38 8.69
N GLY A 134 5.04 -7.04 9.46
CA GLY A 134 5.22 -7.26 10.90
C GLY A 134 4.41 -6.33 11.81
N ASP A 135 3.59 -5.43 11.24
CA ASP A 135 2.76 -4.49 11.99
C ASP A 135 1.36 -4.45 11.37
N HIS A 136 0.32 -4.79 12.13
CA HIS A 136 -1.06 -4.84 11.64
C HIS A 136 -1.61 -3.46 11.26
N ALA A 137 -1.12 -2.37 11.86
CA ALA A 137 -1.53 -1.02 11.48
C ALA A 137 -1.08 -0.67 10.04
N LYS A 138 0.09 -1.18 9.63
CA LYS A 138 0.55 -1.04 8.24
C LYS A 138 -0.21 -1.94 7.28
N LEU A 139 -0.61 -3.13 7.73
CA LEU A 139 -1.44 -4.03 6.92
C LEU A 139 -2.84 -3.42 6.71
N ASP A 140 -3.41 -2.84 7.76
CA ASP A 140 -4.68 -2.12 7.73
C ASP A 140 -4.66 -0.98 6.70
N ALA A 141 -3.63 -0.13 6.75
CA ALA A 141 -3.43 0.95 5.78
C ALA A 141 -3.30 0.42 4.34
N GLN A 142 -2.60 -0.69 4.11
CA GLN A 142 -2.50 -1.33 2.78
C GLN A 142 -3.86 -1.84 2.28
N ILE A 143 -4.65 -2.48 3.16
CA ILE A 143 -6.00 -2.97 2.81
C ILE A 143 -6.89 -1.81 2.40
N ARG A 144 -6.94 -0.76 3.23
CA ARG A 144 -7.75 0.44 2.97
C ARG A 144 -7.30 1.15 1.70
N SER A 145 -5.99 1.27 1.47
CA SER A 145 -5.40 1.81 0.24
C SER A 145 -5.77 1.03 -1.00
N GLY A 146 -5.76 -0.30 -0.93
CA GLY A 146 -6.16 -1.12 -2.06
C GLY A 146 -7.65 -1.00 -2.39
N ILE A 147 -8.52 -0.92 -1.38
CA ILE A 147 -9.96 -0.69 -1.59
C ILE A 147 -10.21 0.69 -2.20
N ALA A 148 -9.58 1.73 -1.65
CA ALA A 148 -9.69 3.09 -2.17
C ALA A 148 -9.18 3.18 -3.61
N GLU A 149 -8.09 2.49 -3.95
CA GLU A 149 -7.58 2.44 -5.32
C GLU A 149 -8.60 1.82 -6.28
N VAL A 150 -9.22 0.69 -5.93
CA VAL A 150 -10.24 0.05 -6.78
C VAL A 150 -11.44 0.97 -6.95
N LEU A 151 -11.96 1.52 -5.86
CA LEU A 151 -13.16 2.37 -5.86
C LEU A 151 -12.94 3.67 -6.65
N VAL A 152 -11.84 4.38 -6.38
CA VAL A 152 -11.50 5.62 -7.10
C VAL A 152 -11.29 5.36 -8.59
N ASN A 153 -10.63 4.25 -8.95
CA ASN A 153 -10.47 3.88 -10.36
C ASN A 153 -11.82 3.56 -11.03
N GLU A 154 -12.73 2.89 -10.34
CA GLU A 154 -14.07 2.59 -10.84
C GLU A 154 -14.89 3.89 -11.06
N MET A 155 -14.85 4.83 -10.12
CA MET A 155 -15.51 6.14 -10.26
C MET A 155 -14.96 6.98 -11.42
N ILE A 156 -13.65 6.93 -11.66
CA ILE A 156 -12.98 7.76 -12.68
C ILE A 156 -13.10 7.14 -14.07
N TYR A 157 -12.89 5.83 -14.20
CA TYR A 157 -12.80 5.18 -15.50
C TYR A 157 -14.07 4.41 -15.90
N GLY A 158 -14.93 4.07 -14.93
CA GLY A 158 -16.12 3.24 -15.10
C GLY A 158 -15.85 1.77 -14.81
N ASN A 159 -16.91 0.97 -14.73
CA ASN A 159 -16.89 -0.48 -14.47
C ASN A 159 -16.87 -1.32 -15.77
N ASP A 160 -17.39 -0.82 -16.90
CA ASP A 160 -17.38 -1.52 -18.19
C ASP A 160 -16.09 -1.23 -18.97
N TRP A 161 -15.51 -2.26 -19.58
CA TRP A 161 -14.31 -2.16 -20.41
C TRP A 161 -14.48 -1.15 -21.56
N ARG A 162 -15.71 -0.94 -22.05
CA ARG A 162 -16.03 0.07 -23.06
C ARG A 162 -15.88 1.50 -22.53
N GLU A 163 -16.31 1.74 -21.30
CA GLU A 163 -16.16 3.05 -20.65
C GLU A 163 -14.71 3.32 -20.30
N ILE A 164 -14.02 2.32 -19.73
CA ILE A 164 -12.60 2.37 -19.43
C ILE A 164 -11.82 2.76 -20.69
N MET A 165 -12.08 2.11 -21.83
CA MET A 165 -11.43 2.42 -23.11
C MET A 165 -11.70 3.86 -23.59
N LYS A 166 -12.93 4.36 -23.42
CA LYS A 166 -13.32 5.72 -23.81
C LYS A 166 -12.68 6.77 -22.91
N ASN A 167 -12.50 6.48 -21.63
CA ASN A 167 -12.01 7.44 -20.63
C ASN A 167 -10.48 7.42 -20.51
N SER A 168 -9.85 6.25 -20.56
CA SER A 168 -8.39 6.10 -20.44
C SER A 168 -7.58 6.77 -21.57
N THR A 169 -8.20 6.98 -22.73
CA THR A 169 -7.56 7.59 -23.91
C THR A 169 -7.61 9.13 -23.88
N LEU A 170 -8.54 9.71 -23.13
CA LEU A 170 -8.81 11.15 -23.14
C LEU A 170 -8.46 11.84 -21.81
N LEU A 171 -8.29 11.06 -20.73
CA LEU A 171 -8.03 11.55 -19.38
C LEU A 171 -6.60 11.17 -18.94
N VAL A 172 -5.72 12.16 -18.81
CA VAL A 172 -4.38 11.99 -18.24
C VAL A 172 -4.35 12.64 -16.87
N LEU A 173 -4.34 11.81 -15.81
CA LEU A 173 -4.29 12.29 -14.43
C LEU A 173 -2.84 12.27 -13.89
N PRO A 174 -2.41 13.34 -13.19
CA PRO A 174 -1.12 13.38 -12.52
C PRO A 174 -1.13 12.49 -11.27
N GLU A 175 0.04 11.97 -10.89
CA GLU A 175 0.19 11.08 -9.73
C GLU A 175 -0.35 11.69 -8.44
N TRP A 176 -0.17 13.01 -8.23
CA TRP A 176 -0.66 13.68 -7.01
C TRP A 176 -2.18 13.60 -6.85
N TYR A 177 -2.94 13.54 -7.96
CA TYR A 177 -4.39 13.53 -7.92
C TYR A 177 -4.87 12.16 -7.43
N ILE A 178 -4.55 11.08 -8.17
CA ILE A 178 -5.01 9.72 -7.84
C ILE A 178 -4.29 9.19 -6.59
N GLN A 179 -2.96 9.13 -6.61
CA GLN A 179 -2.20 8.52 -5.51
C GLN A 179 -2.25 9.37 -4.24
N GLY A 180 -2.34 10.70 -4.37
CA GLY A 180 -2.58 11.58 -3.23
C GLY A 180 -3.96 11.41 -2.62
N LEU A 181 -5.01 11.24 -3.44
CA LEU A 181 -6.38 10.97 -2.96
C LEU A 181 -6.43 9.62 -2.25
N ILE A 182 -5.88 8.57 -2.87
CA ILE A 182 -5.78 7.24 -2.26
C ILE A 182 -5.05 7.34 -0.93
N SER A 183 -3.90 8.03 -0.86
CA SER A 183 -3.17 8.21 0.39
C SER A 183 -3.98 8.95 1.46
N PHE A 184 -4.72 10.00 1.09
CA PHE A 184 -5.56 10.79 2.01
C PHE A 184 -6.72 9.98 2.59
N VAL A 185 -7.41 9.21 1.76
CA VAL A 185 -8.59 8.44 2.17
C VAL A 185 -8.18 7.18 2.97
N SER A 186 -6.96 6.69 2.76
CA SER A 186 -6.47 5.44 3.33
C SER A 186 -5.69 5.60 4.62
N GLU A 187 -4.98 6.70 4.78
CA GLU A 187 -4.27 7.01 6.02
C GLU A 187 -4.77 8.34 6.58
N PRO A 188 -5.15 8.42 7.87
CA PRO A 188 -5.43 9.71 8.49
C PRO A 188 -4.15 10.56 8.52
N TRP A 189 -4.30 11.86 8.74
CA TRP A 189 -3.17 12.78 8.90
C TRP A 189 -2.27 12.33 10.06
N ASN A 190 -1.15 11.70 9.71
CA ASN A 190 -0.19 11.14 10.66
C ASN A 190 1.14 11.90 10.61
N MET A 191 1.99 11.64 11.61
CA MET A 191 3.22 12.40 11.78
C MET A 191 4.21 12.15 10.63
N ARG A 192 4.19 10.96 10.02
CA ARG A 192 5.02 10.65 8.84
C ARG A 192 4.67 11.57 7.68
N VAL A 193 3.39 11.63 7.32
CA VAL A 193 2.88 12.53 6.26
C VAL A 193 3.17 13.98 6.61
N GLU A 194 2.93 14.40 7.86
CA GLU A 194 3.21 15.77 8.29
C GLU A 194 4.68 16.15 8.08
N ASN A 195 5.62 15.27 8.45
CA ASN A 195 7.05 15.52 8.27
C ASN A 195 7.47 15.56 6.78
N GLU A 196 6.90 14.69 5.94
CA GLU A 196 7.15 14.68 4.49
C GLU A 196 6.66 15.97 3.82
N VAL A 197 5.43 16.39 4.11
CA VAL A 197 4.82 17.62 3.58
C VAL A 197 5.58 18.85 4.06
N LYS A 198 5.90 18.90 5.35
CA LYS A 198 6.67 19.99 5.96
C LYS A 198 8.06 20.13 5.31
N ASP A 199 8.77 19.03 5.08
CA ASP A 199 10.04 19.06 4.36
C ASP A 199 9.86 19.54 2.92
N GLY A 200 8.85 19.04 2.20
CA GLY A 200 8.56 19.42 0.81
C GLY A 200 8.26 20.91 0.61
N ILE A 201 7.43 21.49 1.49
CA ILE A 201 7.06 22.92 1.47
C ILE A 201 8.27 23.79 1.86
N LEU A 202 8.89 23.54 3.01
CA LEU A 202 9.97 24.39 3.52
C LEU A 202 11.26 24.31 2.66
N SER A 203 11.49 23.18 2.00
CA SER A 203 12.60 23.03 1.03
C SER A 203 12.28 23.56 -0.37
N ASN A 204 11.10 24.16 -0.58
CA ASN A 204 10.63 24.68 -1.87
C ASN A 204 10.56 23.62 -3.00
N ARG A 205 10.48 22.33 -2.65
CA ARG A 205 10.37 21.24 -3.64
C ARG A 205 8.99 21.19 -4.29
N TYR A 206 7.95 21.60 -3.58
CA TYR A 206 6.57 21.57 -4.07
C TYR A 206 6.16 22.76 -4.94
N LYS A 207 7.07 23.71 -5.22
CA LYS A 207 6.80 24.88 -6.09
C LYS A 207 6.21 24.54 -7.46
N LYS A 208 6.57 23.39 -8.04
CA LYS A 208 6.04 22.92 -9.33
C LYS A 208 5.12 21.72 -9.11
N PHE A 209 3.99 21.96 -8.45
CA PHE A 209 3.03 20.95 -7.99
C PHE A 209 2.66 19.92 -9.07
N ASN A 210 2.27 20.38 -10.28
CA ASN A 210 1.88 19.49 -11.39
C ASN A 210 3.03 18.66 -12.01
N ARG A 211 4.28 18.89 -11.62
CA ARG A 211 5.46 18.14 -12.10
C ARG A 211 6.06 17.23 -11.04
N LEU A 212 5.41 17.13 -9.88
CA LEU A 212 5.83 16.21 -8.83
C LEU A 212 5.64 14.76 -9.32
N SER A 213 6.52 13.88 -8.85
CA SER A 213 6.48 12.45 -9.13
C SER A 213 6.97 11.65 -7.92
N GLY A 214 6.55 10.40 -7.82
CA GLY A 214 6.93 9.50 -6.75
C GLY A 214 6.45 9.96 -5.37
N PRO A 215 7.23 9.73 -4.29
CA PRO A 215 6.79 10.03 -2.92
C PRO A 215 6.39 11.49 -2.69
N ASP A 216 7.03 12.42 -3.40
CA ASP A 216 6.71 13.84 -3.29
C ASP A 216 5.32 14.18 -3.85
N ALA A 217 4.89 13.52 -4.93
CA ALA A 217 3.55 13.71 -5.49
C ALA A 217 2.47 13.16 -4.57
N VAL A 218 2.72 11.98 -3.97
CA VAL A 218 1.79 11.34 -3.02
C VAL A 218 1.61 12.22 -1.79
N ALA A 219 2.70 12.66 -1.15
CA ALA A 219 2.63 13.50 0.05
C ALA A 219 2.01 14.88 -0.24
N ALA A 220 2.40 15.53 -1.35
CA ALA A 220 1.81 16.82 -1.73
C ALA A 220 0.31 16.66 -2.06
N GLY A 221 -0.07 15.63 -2.80
CA GLY A 221 -1.46 15.31 -3.11
C GLY A 221 -2.30 14.99 -1.87
N HIS A 222 -1.77 14.17 -0.95
CA HIS A 222 -2.42 13.91 0.35
C HIS A 222 -2.72 15.23 1.07
N SER A 223 -1.75 16.13 1.15
CA SER A 223 -1.93 17.42 1.83
C SER A 223 -2.86 18.39 1.12
N MET A 224 -2.98 18.28 -0.20
CA MET A 224 -3.92 19.05 -1.02
C MET A 224 -5.35 18.58 -0.75
N TRP A 225 -5.61 17.27 -0.79
CA TRP A 225 -6.91 16.70 -0.46
C TRP A 225 -7.30 16.96 0.99
N HIS A 226 -6.35 16.88 1.92
CA HIS A 226 -6.57 17.30 3.30
C HIS A 226 -6.95 18.79 3.39
N PHE A 227 -6.27 19.67 2.67
CA PHE A 227 -6.61 21.10 2.65
C PHE A 227 -8.02 21.33 2.09
N ILE A 228 -8.39 20.63 1.01
CA ILE A 228 -9.72 20.72 0.42
C ILE A 228 -10.78 20.21 1.40
N ALA A 229 -10.55 19.07 2.05
CA ALA A 229 -11.48 18.48 3.02
C ALA A 229 -11.71 19.39 4.23
N GLU A 230 -10.65 20.01 4.77
CA GLU A 230 -10.73 20.93 5.91
C GLU A 230 -11.39 22.27 5.54
N THR A 231 -11.18 22.76 4.31
CA THR A 231 -11.65 24.09 3.89
C THR A 231 -13.07 24.05 3.33
N TYR A 232 -13.37 23.04 2.52
CA TYR A 232 -14.62 22.92 1.75
C TYR A 232 -15.51 21.74 2.20
N GLY A 233 -15.02 20.88 3.10
CA GLY A 233 -15.74 19.72 3.63
C GLY A 233 -15.46 18.43 2.86
N TYR A 234 -15.71 17.27 3.48
CA TYR A 234 -15.41 15.96 2.89
C TYR A 234 -16.29 15.63 1.67
N ASN A 235 -17.55 16.09 1.64
CA ASN A 235 -18.52 15.77 0.58
C ASN A 235 -18.12 16.31 -0.80
N VAL A 236 -17.27 17.33 -0.87
CA VAL A 236 -16.84 17.89 -2.16
C VAL A 236 -15.90 16.96 -2.92
N ILE A 237 -15.24 16.03 -2.23
CA ILE A 237 -14.26 15.10 -2.82
C ILE A 237 -14.94 14.22 -3.87
N SER A 238 -16.05 13.58 -3.51
CA SER A 238 -16.85 12.73 -4.42
C SER A 238 -17.36 13.53 -5.61
N ASN A 239 -17.82 14.77 -5.38
CA ASN A 239 -18.27 15.67 -6.44
C ASN A 239 -17.15 16.05 -7.41
N ILE A 240 -15.93 16.31 -6.90
CA ILE A 240 -14.77 16.61 -7.74
C ILE A 240 -14.43 15.40 -8.63
N ILE A 241 -14.45 14.19 -8.08
CA ILE A 241 -14.18 12.95 -8.83
C ILE A 241 -15.23 12.76 -9.92
N TYR A 242 -16.52 12.88 -9.56
CA TYR A 242 -17.63 12.78 -10.50
C TYR A 242 -17.52 13.81 -11.64
N MET A 243 -17.26 15.08 -11.30
CA MET A 243 -17.10 16.12 -12.32
C MET A 243 -15.85 15.92 -13.17
N THR A 244 -14.77 15.37 -12.60
CA THR A 244 -13.56 15.01 -13.35
C THR A 244 -13.85 13.90 -14.35
N HIS A 245 -14.61 12.87 -13.96
CA HIS A 245 -15.08 11.81 -14.86
C HIS A 245 -15.93 12.36 -16.01
N VAL A 246 -16.96 13.16 -15.69
CA VAL A 246 -17.92 13.68 -16.67
C VAL A 246 -17.25 14.65 -17.65
N SER A 247 -16.47 15.60 -17.15
CA SER A 247 -15.82 16.63 -17.96
C SER A 247 -14.55 16.14 -18.66
N ARG A 248 -13.98 15.02 -18.20
CA ARG A 248 -12.69 14.47 -18.65
C ARG A 248 -11.54 15.46 -18.48
N ASN A 249 -11.67 16.37 -17.52
CA ASN A 249 -10.68 17.40 -17.22
C ASN A 249 -10.67 17.69 -15.71
N ILE A 250 -9.47 17.62 -15.14
CA ILE A 250 -9.23 17.90 -13.72
C ILE A 250 -9.59 19.35 -13.38
N GLU A 251 -9.20 20.30 -14.23
CA GLU A 251 -9.42 21.73 -14.00
C GLU A 251 -10.91 22.03 -13.86
N SER A 252 -11.72 21.42 -14.73
CA SER A 252 -13.16 21.55 -14.70
C SER A 252 -13.76 20.95 -13.42
N GLY A 253 -13.23 19.82 -12.95
CA GLY A 253 -13.64 19.22 -11.68
C GLY A 253 -13.52 20.18 -10.50
N PHE A 254 -12.36 20.83 -10.35
CA PHE A 254 -12.15 21.82 -9.28
C PHE A 254 -12.94 23.10 -9.51
N LEU A 255 -12.97 23.63 -10.73
CA LEU A 255 -13.64 24.89 -11.03
C LEU A 255 -15.16 24.82 -10.81
N PHE A 256 -15.82 23.73 -11.24
CA PHE A 256 -17.27 23.60 -11.11
C PHE A 256 -17.72 23.31 -9.68
N VAL A 257 -16.89 22.63 -8.87
CA VAL A 257 -17.25 22.24 -7.50
C VAL A 257 -16.81 23.28 -6.47
N LEU A 258 -15.58 23.80 -6.58
CA LEU A 258 -15.02 24.75 -5.62
C LEU A 258 -15.17 26.22 -6.07
N GLY A 259 -15.43 26.47 -7.35
CA GLY A 259 -15.46 27.83 -7.92
C GLY A 259 -14.08 28.45 -8.16
N SER A 260 -13.00 27.72 -7.90
CA SER A 260 -11.61 28.16 -8.02
C SER A 260 -10.82 27.37 -9.06
N SER A 261 -9.93 28.04 -9.79
CA SER A 261 -8.97 27.35 -10.67
C SER A 261 -7.96 26.52 -9.87
N LEU A 262 -7.39 25.47 -10.48
CA LEU A 262 -6.34 24.66 -9.83
C LEU A 262 -5.10 25.50 -9.50
N SER A 263 -4.78 26.50 -10.32
CA SER A 263 -3.65 27.41 -10.05
C SER A 263 -3.87 28.21 -8.77
N THR A 264 -5.06 28.81 -8.61
CA THR A 264 -5.41 29.58 -7.40
C THR A 264 -5.41 28.67 -6.18
N LEU A 265 -6.02 27.48 -6.29
CA LEU A 265 -6.05 26.51 -5.21
C LEU A 265 -4.65 26.07 -4.77
N THR A 266 -3.73 25.90 -5.73
CA THR A 266 -2.33 25.53 -5.43
C THR A 266 -1.60 26.65 -4.69
N GLU A 267 -1.85 27.91 -5.04
CA GLU A 267 -1.28 29.07 -4.35
C GLU A 267 -1.80 29.19 -2.92
N GLU A 268 -3.12 29.10 -2.72
CA GLU A 268 -3.77 29.12 -1.41
C GLU A 268 -3.30 27.98 -0.50
N TRP A 269 -3.22 26.76 -1.04
CA TRP A 269 -2.69 25.59 -0.34
C TRP A 269 -1.24 25.81 0.11
N GLN A 270 -0.39 26.33 -0.78
CA GLN A 270 1.01 26.56 -0.47
C GLN A 270 1.16 27.63 0.61
N GLU A 271 0.38 28.71 0.54
CA GLU A 271 0.35 29.76 1.56
C GLU A 271 -0.14 29.22 2.90
N TYR A 272 -1.22 28.44 2.93
CA TYR A 272 -1.78 27.81 4.12
C TYR A 272 -0.73 26.99 4.88
N TYR A 273 -0.03 26.07 4.19
CA TYR A 273 1.00 25.25 4.85
C TYR A 273 2.27 26.05 5.19
N THR A 274 2.65 27.04 4.37
CA THR A 274 3.79 27.91 4.69
C THR A 274 3.54 28.67 6.00
N ASN A 275 2.35 29.24 6.16
CA ASN A 275 1.95 29.95 7.37
C ASN A 275 1.82 28.99 8.58
N LYS A 276 1.24 27.79 8.36
CA LYS A 276 1.14 26.75 9.39
C LYS A 276 2.50 26.35 9.97
N TYR A 277 3.54 26.31 9.14
CA TYR A 277 4.88 25.89 9.57
C TYR A 277 5.81 27.05 9.99
N ALA A 278 5.53 28.29 9.61
CA ALA A 278 6.40 29.44 9.90
C ALA A 278 6.62 29.69 11.41
N GLY A 279 5.58 29.56 12.25
CA GLY A 279 5.67 29.88 13.68
C GLY A 279 6.09 28.74 14.61
N ILE A 280 6.01 27.48 14.17
CA ILE A 280 6.24 26.30 15.04
C ILE A 280 7.74 25.99 15.23
N ASP A 281 8.56 26.35 14.24
CA ASP A 281 9.98 25.95 14.19
C ASP A 281 10.94 26.98 14.78
N GLU A 282 10.49 28.19 15.17
CA GLU A 282 11.37 29.25 15.70
C GLU A 282 12.14 28.83 16.98
N GLN A 283 11.53 27.97 17.79
CA GLN A 283 12.12 27.45 19.04
C GLN A 283 12.77 26.07 18.88
N ARG A 284 12.76 25.48 17.67
CA ARG A 284 13.24 24.10 17.42
C ARG A 284 14.52 24.12 16.61
N ASN A 285 15.57 23.49 17.10
CA ASN A 285 16.87 23.48 16.45
C ASN A 285 17.34 22.06 16.14
N LEU A 286 17.90 21.86 14.94
CA LEU A 286 18.60 20.62 14.58
C LEU A 286 20.04 20.65 15.12
N PRO A 287 20.65 19.47 15.37
CA PRO A 287 22.04 19.40 15.80
C PRO A 287 22.97 19.89 14.68
N THR A 288 23.76 20.93 14.98
CA THR A 288 24.77 21.49 14.06
C THR A 288 26.12 20.78 14.18
N ALA A 289 26.44 20.23 15.36
CA ALA A 289 27.68 19.52 15.66
C ALA A 289 27.51 17.99 15.54
N ASN A 290 28.61 17.24 15.65
CA ASN A 290 28.61 15.78 15.79
C ASN A 290 28.04 14.98 14.60
N ARG A 291 27.93 15.61 13.43
CA ARG A 291 27.55 14.94 12.19
C ARG A 291 28.67 14.02 11.71
N VAL A 292 28.32 12.79 11.33
CA VAL A 292 29.25 11.89 10.65
C VAL A 292 29.57 12.50 9.26
N PRO A 293 30.85 12.77 8.92
CA PRO A 293 31.24 13.51 7.72
C PRO A 293 31.18 12.64 6.45
N ILE A 294 30.01 12.06 6.17
CA ILE A 294 29.74 11.27 4.97
C ILE A 294 28.86 12.06 3.99
N ARG A 295 29.15 11.91 2.70
CA ARG A 295 28.36 12.51 1.63
C ARG A 295 27.13 11.64 1.34
N THR A 296 25.98 12.06 1.85
CA THR A 296 24.69 11.38 1.58
C THR A 296 24.08 11.82 0.25
N LYS A 297 23.41 10.89 -0.43
CA LYS A 297 22.69 11.11 -1.71
C LYS A 297 21.20 11.28 -1.45
N LYS A 298 20.52 12.10 -2.26
CA LYS A 298 19.06 12.32 -2.16
C LYS A 298 18.25 11.06 -2.49
N SER A 299 18.69 10.28 -3.48
CA SER A 299 18.00 9.07 -3.95
C SER A 299 18.32 7.80 -3.15
N THR A 300 19.03 7.91 -2.02
CA THR A 300 19.50 6.77 -1.24
C THR A 300 19.01 6.91 0.19
N VAL A 301 18.41 5.85 0.71
CA VAL A 301 17.94 5.78 2.09
C VAL A 301 19.11 5.31 2.97
N TYR A 302 19.34 5.99 4.08
CA TYR A 302 20.33 5.60 5.08
C TYR A 302 19.63 5.29 6.39
N SER A 303 19.98 4.19 7.03
CA SER A 303 19.30 3.67 8.24
C SER A 303 20.24 2.83 9.11
N GLN A 304 19.77 2.39 10.29
CA GLN A 304 20.45 1.46 11.19
C GLN A 304 21.85 1.96 11.60
N ALA A 305 21.96 3.21 12.02
CA ALA A 305 23.24 3.76 12.48
C ALA A 305 23.55 3.23 13.88
N LYS A 306 24.59 2.41 14.04
CA LYS A 306 24.98 1.75 15.30
C LYS A 306 26.46 2.00 15.62
N VAL A 307 26.74 2.50 16.83
CA VAL A 307 28.11 2.73 17.32
C VAL A 307 28.65 1.43 17.93
N SER A 308 29.93 1.14 17.74
CA SER A 308 30.58 0.00 18.39
C SER A 308 30.80 0.24 19.90
N PRO A 309 30.89 -0.82 20.73
CA PRO A 309 31.14 -0.70 22.17
C PRO A 309 32.42 0.05 22.55
N ASP A 310 33.43 0.08 21.66
CA ASP A 310 34.66 0.86 21.84
C ASP A 310 34.51 2.35 21.42
N GLY A 311 33.36 2.75 20.87
CA GLY A 311 33.06 4.10 20.39
C GLY A 311 33.80 4.51 19.11
N ARG A 312 34.65 3.65 18.55
CA ARG A 312 35.53 3.96 17.42
C ARG A 312 34.82 3.86 16.07
N TYR A 313 33.98 2.84 15.91
CA TYR A 313 33.34 2.52 14.64
C TYR A 313 31.85 2.89 14.66
N VAL A 314 31.34 3.28 13.49
CA VAL A 314 29.91 3.48 13.26
C VAL A 314 29.51 2.63 12.06
N ALA A 315 28.66 1.63 12.30
CA ALA A 315 28.06 0.83 11.25
C ALA A 315 26.76 1.50 10.79
N PHE A 316 26.50 1.52 9.48
CA PHE A 316 25.24 2.04 8.94
C PHE A 316 24.90 1.40 7.59
N VAL A 317 23.62 1.44 7.24
CA VAL A 317 23.07 0.87 6.01
C VAL A 317 22.81 1.98 5.00
N SER A 318 23.09 1.71 3.73
CA SER A 318 22.60 2.53 2.61
C SER A 318 21.84 1.67 1.61
N ASN A 319 20.61 2.04 1.26
CA ASN A 319 19.77 1.35 0.29
C ASN A 319 19.49 2.26 -0.92
N ASP A 320 19.92 1.82 -2.11
CA ASP A 320 19.79 2.54 -3.38
C ASP A 320 18.97 1.68 -4.34
N LEU A 321 17.66 1.95 -4.42
CA LEU A 321 16.68 1.22 -5.23
C LEU A 321 16.72 -0.31 -5.00
N GLY A 322 16.76 -0.74 -3.74
CA GLY A 322 16.77 -2.17 -3.37
C GLY A 322 18.17 -2.81 -3.29
N GLN A 323 19.22 -2.13 -3.78
CA GLN A 323 20.60 -2.57 -3.55
C GLN A 323 21.15 -1.95 -2.27
N TYR A 324 21.17 -2.74 -1.20
CA TYR A 324 21.67 -2.30 0.09
C TYR A 324 23.18 -2.58 0.25
N ARG A 325 23.82 -1.76 1.09
CA ARG A 325 25.23 -1.86 1.46
C ARG A 325 25.35 -1.59 2.94
N VAL A 326 26.17 -2.38 3.62
CA VAL A 326 26.56 -2.10 5.01
C VAL A 326 27.93 -1.46 5.00
N HIS A 327 28.04 -0.31 5.62
CA HIS A 327 29.25 0.50 5.74
C HIS A 327 29.72 0.53 7.18
N LEU A 328 31.02 0.70 7.34
CA LEU A 328 31.72 0.86 8.59
C LEU A 328 32.57 2.13 8.50
N TYR A 329 32.24 3.11 9.33
CA TYR A 329 32.96 4.37 9.43
C TYR A 329 33.93 4.32 10.62
N ASP A 330 35.22 4.50 10.36
CA ASP A 330 36.25 4.64 11.39
C ASP A 330 36.38 6.13 11.76
N ARG A 331 36.04 6.47 13.01
CA ARG A 331 36.03 7.85 13.51
C ARG A 331 37.44 8.41 13.74
N GLU A 332 38.43 7.56 14.03
CA GLU A 332 39.82 8.01 14.22
C GLU A 332 40.48 8.35 12.88
N LYS A 333 40.25 7.50 11.88
CA LYS A 333 40.87 7.63 10.55
C LYS A 333 40.05 8.48 9.59
N ASN A 334 38.82 8.84 9.97
CA ASN A 334 37.81 9.50 9.13
C ASN A 334 37.64 8.81 7.77
N ARG A 335 37.56 7.47 7.78
CA ARG A 335 37.43 6.65 6.56
C ARG A 335 36.23 5.72 6.64
N THR A 336 35.48 5.67 5.55
CA THR A 336 34.38 4.72 5.39
C THR A 336 34.85 3.50 4.59
N ARG A 337 34.58 2.31 5.10
CA ARG A 337 34.76 1.03 4.41
C ARG A 337 33.41 0.36 4.22
N LYS A 338 33.20 -0.23 3.06
CA LYS A 338 32.02 -1.08 2.78
C LYS A 338 32.34 -2.53 3.14
N ILE A 339 31.49 -3.16 3.94
CA ILE A 339 31.67 -4.56 4.37
C ILE A 339 30.74 -5.52 3.63
N LEU A 340 29.54 -5.08 3.22
CA LEU A 340 28.56 -5.89 2.50
C LEU A 340 27.94 -5.08 1.34
N LYS A 341 27.61 -5.77 0.24
CA LYS A 341 26.82 -5.24 -0.87
C LYS A 341 25.98 -6.39 -1.42
N GLU A 342 24.67 -6.27 -1.33
CA GLU A 342 23.73 -7.26 -1.86
C GLU A 342 22.51 -6.59 -2.49
N GLY A 343 21.71 -7.38 -3.20
CA GLY A 343 20.56 -6.89 -3.96
C GLY A 343 20.93 -6.20 -5.28
N HIS A 344 19.89 -5.81 -5.99
CA HIS A 344 19.95 -5.22 -7.33
C HIS A 344 19.23 -3.88 -7.35
N ARG A 345 19.72 -2.95 -8.16
CA ARG A 345 19.09 -1.63 -8.35
C ARG A 345 17.89 -1.80 -9.26
N LEU A 346 16.69 -1.76 -8.69
CA LEU A 346 15.43 -1.97 -9.39
C LEU A 346 14.43 -0.89 -8.94
N GLN A 347 13.76 -0.24 -9.90
CA GLN A 347 12.65 0.68 -9.61
C GLN A 347 11.39 -0.15 -9.35
N ARG A 348 11.21 -0.56 -8.10
CA ARG A 348 10.04 -1.28 -7.58
C ARG A 348 9.83 -0.95 -6.11
N ILE A 349 8.77 -1.47 -5.51
CA ILE A 349 8.56 -1.42 -4.06
C ILE A 349 9.76 -2.10 -3.37
N ASN A 350 10.50 -1.30 -2.60
CA ASN A 350 11.75 -1.72 -1.95
C ASN A 350 11.52 -1.97 -0.46
N ASP A 351 12.13 -3.04 0.05
CA ASP A 351 12.19 -3.29 1.48
C ASP A 351 13.35 -2.48 2.08
N TYR A 352 13.04 -1.55 2.99
CA TYR A 352 14.02 -0.76 3.75
C TYR A 352 14.25 -1.27 5.18
N SER A 353 13.49 -2.29 5.63
CA SER A 353 13.63 -2.87 6.97
C SER A 353 14.89 -3.72 7.13
N TYR A 354 15.42 -4.26 6.03
CA TYR A 354 16.66 -5.04 6.01
C TYR A 354 17.80 -4.29 5.31
N PRO A 355 19.07 -4.53 5.71
CA PRO A 355 19.51 -5.34 6.86
C PRO A 355 19.35 -4.65 8.21
N LEU A 356 19.22 -5.44 9.28
CA LEU A 356 19.29 -4.96 10.68
C LEU A 356 20.71 -5.18 11.22
N LEU A 357 21.18 -4.29 12.09
CA LEU A 357 22.53 -4.31 12.64
C LEU A 357 22.53 -4.34 14.17
N ALA A 358 23.40 -5.15 14.77
CA ALA A 358 23.70 -5.11 16.19
C ALA A 358 25.18 -5.47 16.46
N TRP A 359 25.83 -4.71 17.33
CA TRP A 359 27.21 -4.99 17.74
C TRP A 359 27.24 -6.05 18.85
N HIS A 360 28.18 -6.98 18.77
CA HIS A 360 28.48 -7.86 19.89
C HIS A 360 29.06 -7.01 21.04
N PRO A 361 28.71 -7.24 22.31
CA PRO A 361 29.17 -6.42 23.44
C PRO A 361 30.69 -6.34 23.59
N SER A 362 31.45 -7.32 23.09
CA SER A 362 32.92 -7.28 23.08
C SER A 362 33.53 -6.29 22.08
N GLY A 363 32.76 -5.82 21.09
CA GLY A 363 33.24 -4.96 20.00
C GLY A 363 33.92 -5.68 18.83
N ASP A 364 34.23 -6.98 18.96
CA ASP A 364 34.99 -7.73 17.94
C ASP A 364 34.14 -8.22 16.76
N MET A 365 32.82 -8.24 16.92
CA MET A 365 31.89 -8.79 15.93
C MET A 365 30.69 -7.87 15.70
N LEU A 366 30.30 -7.76 14.44
CA LEU A 366 29.06 -7.12 14.03
C LEU A 366 28.09 -8.18 13.49
N ALA A 367 26.92 -8.30 14.11
CA ALA A 367 25.84 -9.12 13.59
C ALA A 367 24.98 -8.33 12.60
N ILE A 368 24.61 -8.99 11.51
CA ILE A 368 23.86 -8.43 10.40
C ILE A 368 22.74 -9.41 10.07
N MET A 369 21.50 -9.01 10.28
CA MET A 369 20.34 -9.80 9.86
C MET A 369 20.04 -9.48 8.39
N LEU A 370 20.03 -10.52 7.57
CA LEU A 370 19.85 -10.49 6.12
C LEU A 370 18.63 -11.32 5.72
N GLU A 371 18.14 -11.08 4.51
CA GLU A 371 17.13 -11.92 3.89
C GLU A 371 17.68 -12.49 2.59
N GLU A 372 17.82 -13.82 2.53
CA GLU A 372 18.32 -14.55 1.36
C GLU A 372 17.27 -15.56 0.93
N GLN A 373 16.89 -15.56 -0.35
CA GLN A 373 15.83 -16.43 -0.90
C GLN A 373 14.56 -16.42 -0.02
N ALA A 374 14.15 -15.23 0.41
CA ALA A 374 13.00 -15.01 1.31
C ALA A 374 13.10 -15.69 2.68
N LYS A 375 14.30 -16.00 3.17
CA LYS A 375 14.51 -16.57 4.51
C LYS A 375 15.48 -15.70 5.32
N PRO A 376 15.22 -15.50 6.62
CA PRO A 376 16.12 -14.73 7.48
C PRO A 376 17.45 -15.48 7.68
N GLN A 377 18.56 -14.75 7.50
CA GLN A 377 19.93 -15.22 7.70
C GLN A 377 20.66 -14.28 8.65
N LEU A 378 21.28 -14.84 9.68
CA LEU A 378 22.13 -14.11 10.61
C LEU A 378 23.58 -14.21 10.15
N MET A 379 24.19 -13.08 9.78
CA MET A 379 25.60 -13.00 9.38
C MET A 379 26.44 -12.35 10.47
N PHE A 380 27.53 -13.00 10.88
CA PHE A 380 28.53 -12.43 11.77
C PHE A 380 29.74 -11.94 10.96
N TYR A 381 30.17 -10.71 11.22
CA TYR A 381 31.37 -10.13 10.64
C TYR A 381 32.41 -9.88 11.74
N SER A 382 33.54 -10.60 11.68
CA SER A 382 34.67 -10.41 12.60
C SER A 382 35.51 -9.20 12.19
N MET A 383 35.85 -8.34 13.15
CA MET A 383 36.64 -7.13 12.95
C MET A 383 38.13 -7.42 12.72
N GLU A 384 38.66 -8.40 13.43
CA GLU A 384 40.07 -8.83 13.36
C GLU A 384 40.35 -9.56 12.04
N ASP A 385 39.67 -10.69 11.83
CA ASP A 385 39.89 -11.59 10.71
C ASP A 385 39.20 -11.16 9.41
N ARG A 386 38.23 -10.23 9.48
CA ARG A 386 37.37 -9.82 8.35
C ARG A 386 36.58 -10.97 7.74
N LYS A 387 36.45 -12.08 8.46
CA LYS A 387 35.66 -13.25 8.07
C LYS A 387 34.16 -12.97 8.23
N LYS A 388 33.37 -13.60 7.37
CA LYS A 388 31.91 -13.56 7.38
C LYS A 388 31.39 -14.97 7.56
N GLU A 389 30.59 -15.18 8.59
CA GLU A 389 29.90 -16.45 8.83
C GLU A 389 28.40 -16.22 8.72
N ARG A 390 27.68 -17.12 8.03
CA ARG A 390 26.21 -17.05 7.88
C ARG A 390 25.55 -18.23 8.57
N ARG A 391 24.46 -17.97 9.27
CA ARG A 391 23.62 -18.99 9.90
C ARG A 391 22.15 -18.73 9.58
N PRO A 392 21.38 -19.74 9.16
CA PRO A 392 19.95 -19.58 8.96
C PRO A 392 19.23 -19.40 10.31
N VAL A 393 18.24 -18.51 10.33
CA VAL A 393 17.27 -18.41 11.43
C VAL A 393 16.05 -19.24 11.02
N PHE A 394 15.76 -20.30 11.77
CA PHE A 394 14.68 -21.22 11.44
C PHE A 394 13.32 -20.71 11.97
N ILE A 395 12.23 -21.28 11.46
CA ILE A 395 10.83 -21.07 11.89
C ILE A 395 10.27 -19.67 11.54
N LEU A 396 11.01 -18.60 11.80
CA LEU A 396 10.55 -17.23 11.57
C LEU A 396 10.50 -16.88 10.09
N ASP A 397 9.43 -16.19 9.69
CA ASP A 397 9.27 -15.65 8.34
C ASP A 397 10.14 -14.41 8.11
N LYS A 398 10.24 -13.55 9.13
CA LYS A 398 10.99 -12.29 9.13
C LYS A 398 11.42 -11.92 10.56
N VAL A 399 12.53 -11.19 10.70
CA VAL A 399 12.98 -10.58 11.96
C VAL A 399 12.91 -9.06 11.78
N LEU A 400 12.18 -8.37 12.66
CA LEU A 400 11.89 -6.94 12.54
C LEU A 400 12.88 -6.07 13.33
N GLY A 401 13.44 -6.62 14.39
CA GLY A 401 14.43 -5.98 15.25
C GLY A 401 15.15 -7.03 16.06
N PHE A 402 16.43 -6.80 16.36
CA PHE A 402 17.16 -7.65 17.29
C PHE A 402 18.24 -6.89 18.05
N ASP A 403 18.66 -7.48 19.17
CA ASP A 403 19.70 -6.96 20.05
C ASP A 403 20.46 -8.09 20.77
N TYR A 404 21.65 -7.78 21.26
CA TYR A 404 22.51 -8.70 22.01
C TYR A 404 22.26 -8.62 23.51
N SER A 405 22.32 -9.76 24.19
CA SER A 405 22.48 -9.74 25.64
C SER A 405 23.86 -9.20 26.03
N HIS A 406 23.98 -8.63 27.23
CA HIS A 406 25.22 -8.03 27.74
C HIS A 406 26.39 -9.03 27.81
N ASP A 407 26.08 -10.33 27.96
CA ASP A 407 27.06 -11.42 27.95
C ASP A 407 27.43 -11.91 26.53
N GLY A 408 26.76 -11.41 25.50
CA GLY A 408 26.98 -11.76 24.10
C GLY A 408 26.52 -13.17 23.69
N ARG A 409 25.90 -13.95 24.60
CA ARG A 409 25.55 -15.37 24.35
C ARG A 409 24.16 -15.55 23.74
N ASN A 410 23.26 -14.61 24.03
CA ASN A 410 21.88 -14.63 23.57
C ASN A 410 21.56 -13.37 22.75
N MET A 411 20.48 -13.43 22.00
CA MET A 411 19.85 -12.31 21.33
C MET A 411 18.37 -12.27 21.69
N VAL A 412 17.76 -11.10 21.54
CA VAL A 412 16.31 -10.94 21.54
C VAL A 412 15.86 -10.52 20.15
N PHE A 413 14.80 -11.14 19.64
CA PHE A 413 14.22 -10.89 18.32
C PHE A 413 12.78 -10.40 18.49
N SER A 414 12.35 -9.49 17.63
CA SER A 414 10.94 -9.40 17.24
C SER A 414 10.80 -10.18 15.93
N GLY A 415 10.09 -11.30 16.01
CA GLY A 415 10.01 -12.30 14.95
C GLY A 415 8.58 -12.41 14.43
N VAL A 416 8.44 -12.50 13.11
CA VAL A 416 7.16 -12.76 12.45
C VAL A 416 6.98 -14.26 12.27
N PHE A 417 5.86 -14.79 12.76
CA PHE A 417 5.45 -16.18 12.53
C PHE A 417 3.93 -16.26 12.39
N ASN A 418 3.44 -16.94 11.36
CA ASN A 418 2.01 -17.10 11.05
C ASN A 418 1.20 -15.78 10.98
N GLY A 419 1.86 -14.66 10.66
CA GLY A 419 1.20 -13.35 10.60
C GLY A 419 1.16 -12.55 11.90
N LYS A 420 1.82 -13.03 12.95
CA LYS A 420 1.97 -12.32 14.23
C LYS A 420 3.40 -11.90 14.47
N SER A 421 3.61 -10.76 15.11
CA SER A 421 4.92 -10.28 15.52
C SER A 421 5.09 -10.46 17.04
N ASP A 422 5.95 -11.40 17.42
CA ASP A 422 6.17 -11.76 18.83
C ASP A 422 7.64 -11.60 19.22
N ILE A 423 7.91 -11.53 20.51
CA ILE A 423 9.26 -11.49 21.08
C ILE A 423 9.81 -12.90 21.26
N TYR A 424 11.04 -13.13 20.81
CA TYR A 424 11.77 -14.38 20.98
C TYR A 424 13.13 -14.12 21.63
N THR A 425 13.58 -15.01 22.50
CA THR A 425 14.99 -15.10 22.88
C THR A 425 15.68 -16.16 22.03
N TYR A 426 16.92 -15.89 21.63
CA TYR A 426 17.68 -16.73 20.71
C TYR A 426 19.06 -17.02 21.29
N ASN A 427 19.41 -18.29 21.41
CA ASN A 427 20.74 -18.72 21.85
C ASN A 427 21.66 -18.90 20.64
N ILE A 428 22.76 -18.15 20.61
CA ILE A 428 23.64 -18.08 19.43
C ILE A 428 24.43 -19.37 19.22
N ALA A 429 24.88 -20.01 20.30
CA ALA A 429 25.70 -21.21 20.24
C ALA A 429 24.87 -22.44 19.84
N ALA A 430 23.68 -22.58 20.41
CA ALA A 430 22.77 -23.70 20.15
C ALA A 430 21.91 -23.52 18.88
N ASN A 431 21.81 -22.30 18.33
CA ASN A 431 20.88 -21.95 17.25
C ASN A 431 19.43 -22.36 17.59
N THR A 432 18.99 -22.03 18.80
CA THR A 432 17.65 -22.33 19.31
C THR A 432 16.96 -21.04 19.72
N GLN A 433 15.63 -21.00 19.60
CA GLN A 433 14.81 -19.86 19.97
C GLN A 433 13.68 -20.27 20.91
N GLN A 434 13.31 -19.37 21.82
CA GLN A 434 12.19 -19.51 22.74
C GLN A 434 11.27 -18.30 22.58
N GLN A 435 9.99 -18.56 22.34
CA GLN A 435 8.97 -17.54 22.27
C GLN A 435 8.64 -17.00 23.67
N ILE A 436 8.59 -15.68 23.81
CA ILE A 436 8.29 -14.97 25.06
C ILE A 436 6.84 -14.48 25.07
N THR A 437 6.41 -13.84 23.98
CA THR A 437 5.03 -13.37 23.80
C THR A 437 4.32 -14.22 22.76
N ASN A 438 3.02 -14.45 22.96
CA ASN A 438 2.19 -15.27 22.07
C ASN A 438 0.74 -14.85 22.25
N ASP A 439 0.41 -13.71 21.67
CA ASP A 439 -0.95 -13.17 21.67
C ASP A 439 -1.27 -12.47 20.36
N ILE A 440 -2.33 -11.67 20.37
CA ILE A 440 -2.83 -11.00 19.16
C ILE A 440 -2.08 -9.71 18.88
N TYR A 441 -1.29 -9.19 19.82
CA TYR A 441 -0.71 -7.86 19.68
C TYR A 441 0.61 -7.89 18.91
N ASP A 442 1.03 -6.74 18.39
CA ASP A 442 2.28 -6.61 17.67
C ASP A 442 3.40 -6.16 18.60
N ASP A 443 4.37 -7.04 18.85
CA ASP A 443 5.51 -6.73 19.71
C ASP A 443 6.77 -6.43 18.89
N LEU A 444 7.21 -5.17 18.95
CA LEU A 444 8.24 -4.60 18.08
C LEU A 444 9.45 -4.05 18.86
N ASN A 445 10.57 -3.93 18.14
CA ASN A 445 11.80 -3.24 18.59
C ASN A 445 12.33 -3.67 19.98
N PRO A 446 12.56 -4.96 20.25
CA PRO A 446 13.03 -5.40 21.55
C PRO A 446 14.49 -5.04 21.79
N ARG A 447 14.80 -4.70 23.05
CA ARG A 447 16.16 -4.45 23.57
C ARG A 447 16.36 -5.11 24.93
N PHE A 448 17.58 -5.53 25.21
CA PHE A 448 17.92 -5.98 26.57
C PHE A 448 18.22 -4.78 27.46
N ILE A 449 17.68 -4.78 28.68
CA ILE A 449 17.95 -3.75 29.69
C ILE A 449 18.39 -4.40 31.01
N ASN A 450 18.92 -3.59 31.93
CA ASN A 450 19.28 -4.02 33.29
C ASN A 450 20.18 -5.26 33.31
N ASN A 451 21.30 -5.22 32.56
CA ASN A 451 22.25 -6.32 32.42
C ASN A 451 21.58 -7.62 31.90
N SER A 452 20.68 -7.49 30.92
CA SER A 452 19.94 -8.59 30.30
C SER A 452 19.02 -9.39 31.23
N LYS A 453 18.61 -8.81 32.35
CA LYS A 453 17.56 -9.38 33.21
C LYS A 453 16.15 -9.06 32.70
N GLN A 454 16.03 -8.03 31.87
CA GLN A 454 14.75 -7.53 31.37
C GLN A 454 14.83 -7.26 29.87
N ILE A 455 13.68 -7.29 29.22
CA ILE A 455 13.48 -6.96 27.80
C ILE A 455 12.49 -5.83 27.74
N VAL A 456 12.84 -4.74 27.07
CA VAL A 456 11.91 -3.65 26.73
C VAL A 456 11.50 -3.76 25.27
N PHE A 457 10.24 -3.48 24.95
CA PHE A 457 9.71 -3.50 23.59
C PHE A 457 8.51 -2.56 23.46
N SER A 458 8.17 -2.18 22.22
CA SER A 458 6.97 -1.38 21.91
C SER A 458 5.84 -2.28 21.45
N SER A 459 4.61 -2.05 21.90
CA SER A 459 3.46 -2.88 21.54
C SER A 459 2.15 -2.12 21.51
N ASN A 460 1.19 -2.55 20.70
CA ASN A 460 -0.17 -1.96 20.58
C ASN A 460 -1.18 -2.56 21.59
N ARG A 461 -0.67 -3.15 22.67
CA ARG A 461 -1.47 -3.76 23.74
C ARG A 461 -2.23 -2.72 24.55
N THR A 462 -3.47 -3.03 24.86
CA THR A 462 -4.30 -2.22 25.77
C THR A 462 -4.18 -2.65 27.23
N ASP A 463 -3.81 -3.91 27.48
CA ASP A 463 -3.60 -4.49 28.80
C ASP A 463 -2.12 -4.85 29.08
N ASP A 464 -1.81 -5.10 30.34
CA ASP A 464 -0.47 -5.47 30.80
C ASP A 464 -0.28 -6.99 30.90
N THR A 465 -1.24 -7.80 30.44
CA THR A 465 -1.23 -9.24 30.66
C THR A 465 -1.04 -10.04 29.38
N LEU A 466 -0.05 -10.92 29.38
CA LEU A 466 0.14 -11.95 28.36
C LEU A 466 -1.00 -12.96 28.44
N ARG A 467 -1.95 -12.88 27.50
CA ARG A 467 -3.07 -13.82 27.39
C ARG A 467 -3.11 -14.40 25.99
N LYS A 468 -3.16 -15.73 25.92
CA LYS A 468 -3.52 -16.41 24.68
C LYS A 468 -5.03 -16.27 24.48
N LYS A 469 -5.50 -15.15 23.93
CA LYS A 469 -6.90 -15.02 23.50
C LYS A 469 -7.14 -15.99 22.34
N ASN A 470 -8.26 -16.72 22.40
CA ASN A 470 -8.73 -17.51 21.28
C ASN A 470 -9.60 -16.60 20.39
N ASN A 471 -9.18 -16.43 19.13
CA ASN A 471 -10.01 -16.08 17.97
C ASN A 471 -10.71 -14.72 17.88
N ASP A 472 -10.72 -13.88 18.92
CA ASP A 472 -11.21 -12.51 18.78
C ASP A 472 -10.09 -11.64 18.20
N ILE A 473 -10.05 -11.60 16.86
CA ILE A 473 -9.31 -10.58 16.11
C ILE A 473 -10.02 -9.25 16.40
N GLU A 474 -9.60 -8.58 17.47
CA GLU A 474 -9.99 -7.22 17.81
C GLU A 474 -9.26 -6.23 16.90
N LYS A 475 -9.87 -5.07 16.62
CA LYS A 475 -9.19 -3.99 15.88
C LYS A 475 -7.95 -3.57 16.66
N HIS A 476 -6.77 -3.70 16.05
CA HIS A 476 -5.53 -3.33 16.69
C HIS A 476 -5.46 -1.82 16.86
N ALA A 477 -4.98 -1.37 18.02
CA ALA A 477 -4.65 0.03 18.20
C ALA A 477 -3.53 0.40 17.21
N ALA A 478 -3.68 1.55 16.54
CA ALA A 478 -2.63 2.08 15.67
C ALA A 478 -1.40 2.56 16.48
N ASN A 479 -1.67 2.94 17.73
CA ASN A 479 -0.73 3.52 18.66
C ASN A 479 -0.06 2.45 19.52
N LYS A 480 1.23 2.65 19.82
CA LYS A 480 2.02 1.74 20.64
C LYS A 480 2.48 2.40 21.92
N ASP A 481 2.57 1.60 22.97
CA ASP A 481 3.17 1.93 24.26
C ASP A 481 4.41 1.07 24.50
N ILE A 482 5.21 1.44 25.50
CA ILE A 482 6.43 0.74 25.90
C ILE A 482 6.14 -0.24 27.05
N PHE A 483 6.59 -1.48 26.92
CA PHE A 483 6.42 -2.55 27.90
C PHE A 483 7.76 -3.18 28.28
N ILE A 484 7.84 -3.68 29.51
CA ILE A 484 9.00 -4.41 30.03
C ILE A 484 8.58 -5.80 30.49
N TYR A 485 9.34 -6.79 30.03
CA TYR A 485 9.28 -8.18 30.49
C TYR A 485 10.50 -8.50 31.36
N THR A 486 10.29 -9.19 32.49
CA THR A 486 11.38 -9.63 33.37
C THR A 486 11.68 -11.11 33.19
N ILE A 487 12.90 -11.43 32.78
CA ILE A 487 13.33 -12.81 32.51
C ILE A 487 13.46 -13.58 33.82
N GLY A 488 12.97 -14.83 33.83
CA GLY A 488 13.09 -15.75 34.97
C GLY A 488 12.01 -15.59 36.04
N LYS A 489 11.24 -14.51 36.04
CA LYS A 489 9.96 -14.44 36.74
C LYS A 489 8.90 -14.99 35.79
N ASN A 490 8.33 -16.15 36.11
CA ASN A 490 7.27 -16.77 35.30
C ASN A 490 5.94 -16.02 35.48
N GLN A 491 5.94 -14.73 35.14
CA GLN A 491 4.83 -13.81 35.33
C GLN A 491 4.28 -13.43 33.96
N ASN A 492 2.98 -13.64 33.77
CA ASN A 492 2.25 -13.18 32.59
C ASN A 492 1.93 -11.68 32.65
N VAL A 493 2.39 -10.96 33.68
CA VAL A 493 2.13 -9.52 33.85
C VAL A 493 3.39 -8.76 33.45
N LEU A 494 3.24 -7.94 32.42
CA LEU A 494 4.24 -7.01 31.92
C LEU A 494 4.22 -5.73 32.76
N HIS A 495 5.34 -5.04 32.81
CA HIS A 495 5.38 -3.69 33.34
C HIS A 495 5.16 -2.69 32.20
N ARG A 496 4.00 -2.03 32.18
CA ARG A 496 3.67 -0.98 31.22
C ARG A 496 4.34 0.34 31.61
N VAL A 497 5.30 0.80 30.79
CA VAL A 497 6.12 1.99 31.03
C VAL A 497 5.37 3.26 30.64
N THR A 498 4.72 3.24 29.47
CA THR A 498 3.88 4.35 28.95
C THR A 498 2.42 3.92 28.84
N ASN A 499 1.52 4.88 29.02
CA ASN A 499 0.09 4.70 28.84
C ASN A 499 -0.47 6.05 28.41
N THR A 500 -0.24 6.39 27.15
CA THR A 500 -0.48 7.72 26.61
C THR A 500 -1.46 7.62 25.43
N PRO A 501 -2.75 7.91 25.64
CA PRO A 501 -3.76 7.78 24.60
C PRO A 501 -3.42 8.65 23.38
N ASN A 502 -3.58 8.09 22.17
CA ASN A 502 -3.35 8.76 20.88
C ASN A 502 -1.89 9.20 20.62
N ILE A 503 -0.94 8.82 21.47
CA ILE A 503 0.50 9.00 21.24
C ILE A 503 1.09 7.67 20.79
N ASP A 504 2.10 7.72 19.93
CA ASP A 504 2.79 6.54 19.44
C ASP A 504 4.23 6.54 19.98
N GLU A 505 4.56 5.54 20.80
CA GLU A 505 5.90 5.32 21.33
C GLU A 505 6.57 4.11 20.71
N VAL A 506 7.75 4.33 20.14
CA VAL A 506 8.46 3.32 19.34
C VAL A 506 9.96 3.32 19.64
N GLN A 507 10.64 2.25 19.22
CA GLN A 507 12.09 2.07 19.34
C GLN A 507 12.64 2.33 20.75
N PRO A 508 12.20 1.58 21.79
CA PRO A 508 12.83 1.71 23.10
C PRO A 508 14.29 1.24 23.06
N ASP A 509 15.16 1.87 23.85
CA ASP A 509 16.58 1.55 24.00
C ASP A 509 17.12 1.91 25.40
N VAL A 510 18.32 1.42 25.76
CA VAL A 510 18.94 1.66 27.08
C VAL A 510 19.57 3.04 27.16
N TRP A 511 19.15 3.89 28.11
CA TRP A 511 19.79 5.19 28.29
C TRP A 511 21.03 5.10 29.20
N GLU A 512 20.82 4.85 30.50
CA GLU A 512 21.87 4.70 31.51
C GLU A 512 21.26 4.08 32.77
N GLY A 513 21.93 3.08 33.37
CA GLY A 513 21.42 2.40 34.57
C GLY A 513 20.03 1.79 34.34
N GLU A 514 19.06 2.17 35.17
CA GLU A 514 17.65 1.74 35.07
C GLU A 514 16.78 2.66 34.20
N LYS A 515 17.39 3.62 33.48
CA LYS A 515 16.68 4.57 32.61
C LYS A 515 16.57 4.03 31.18
N ILE A 516 15.43 4.28 30.56
CA ILE A 516 15.10 3.83 29.20
C ILE A 516 14.86 5.05 28.33
N THR A 517 15.30 5.00 27.08
CA THR A 517 14.95 6.00 26.07
C THR A 517 13.99 5.41 25.04
N TYR A 518 13.17 6.24 24.42
CA TYR A 518 12.26 5.85 23.34
C TYR A 518 11.95 7.06 22.47
N LEU A 519 11.40 6.82 21.27
CA LEU A 519 10.88 7.88 20.41
C LEU A 519 9.38 8.03 20.64
N SER A 520 8.91 9.26 20.78
CA SER A 520 7.48 9.58 20.91
C SER A 520 7.11 10.75 20.02
N ASN A 521 5.92 10.68 19.44
CA ASN A 521 5.37 11.72 18.59
C ASN A 521 4.57 12.80 19.35
N GLN A 522 4.68 12.86 20.68
CA GLN A 522 3.90 13.75 21.54
C GLN A 522 3.99 15.24 21.17
N ASN A 523 5.11 15.69 20.60
CA ASN A 523 5.28 17.09 20.14
C ASN A 523 5.09 17.26 18.62
N ARG A 524 4.25 16.39 18.03
CA ARG A 524 3.93 16.28 16.58
C ARG A 524 5.09 15.84 15.69
N VAL A 525 6.22 15.48 16.29
CA VAL A 525 7.43 15.02 15.63
C VAL A 525 7.98 13.87 16.47
N TYR A 526 8.50 12.81 15.87
CA TYR A 526 9.19 11.79 16.66
C TYR A 526 10.47 12.38 17.27
N ASN A 527 10.41 12.64 18.57
CA ASN A 527 11.49 13.13 19.39
C ASN A 527 11.83 12.12 20.48
N ARG A 528 13.02 12.26 21.05
CA ARG A 528 13.54 11.35 22.06
C ARG A 528 13.03 11.73 23.43
N PHE A 529 12.53 10.73 24.15
CA PHE A 529 12.14 10.81 25.54
C PHE A 529 13.01 9.85 26.36
N VAL A 530 13.14 10.15 27.65
CA VAL A 530 13.77 9.27 28.64
C VAL A 530 12.77 9.04 29.76
N ALA A 531 12.53 7.77 30.07
CA ALA A 531 11.73 7.30 31.18
C ALA A 531 12.64 6.84 32.32
N GLU A 532 12.35 7.35 33.52
CA GLU A 532 12.91 6.87 34.78
C GLU A 532 11.83 6.05 35.50
N ILE A 533 12.17 4.81 35.86
CA ILE A 533 11.25 3.89 36.53
C ILE A 533 11.58 3.90 38.01
N ASP A 534 10.63 4.36 38.81
CA ASP A 534 10.71 4.33 40.27
C ASP A 534 9.75 3.27 40.83
N SER A 535 9.98 2.81 42.06
CA SER A 535 9.17 1.78 42.72
C SER A 535 8.69 2.28 44.07
N VAL A 536 7.38 2.41 44.25
CA VAL A 536 6.77 2.74 45.55
C VAL A 536 6.13 1.49 46.16
N ILE A 537 6.22 1.34 47.48
CA ILE A 537 5.54 0.24 48.16
C ILE A 537 4.03 0.47 48.02
N SER A 538 3.35 -0.48 47.38
CA SER A 538 1.90 -0.49 47.22
C SER A 538 1.23 -0.98 48.51
N HIS A 539 1.70 -2.12 49.02
CA HIS A 539 1.20 -2.76 50.24
C HIS A 539 2.22 -3.79 50.74
N ILE A 540 2.19 -4.06 52.04
CA ILE A 540 3.01 -5.09 52.70
C ILE A 540 2.05 -6.07 53.38
N ASP A 541 2.11 -7.34 52.99
CA ASP A 541 1.47 -8.45 53.73
C ASP A 541 2.58 -9.26 54.44
N THR A 542 3.07 -10.31 53.78
CA THR A 542 4.28 -11.07 54.15
C THR A 542 5.53 -10.66 53.38
N VAL A 543 5.35 -10.06 52.18
CA VAL A 543 6.41 -9.53 51.32
C VAL A 543 5.97 -8.14 50.86
N ALA A 544 6.92 -7.20 50.69
CA ALA A 544 6.60 -5.88 50.16
C ALA A 544 6.23 -5.98 48.67
N HIS A 545 5.01 -5.55 48.33
CA HIS A 545 4.57 -5.40 46.94
C HIS A 545 4.85 -3.98 46.48
N TYR A 546 5.54 -3.85 45.35
CA TYR A 546 5.87 -2.56 44.76
C TYR A 546 4.92 -2.24 43.60
N ARG A 547 4.52 -0.97 43.48
CA ARG A 547 3.93 -0.38 42.29
C ARG A 547 4.97 0.51 41.65
N HIS A 548 5.19 0.31 40.37
CA HIS A 548 6.13 1.12 39.61
C HIS A 548 5.48 2.43 39.14
N ILE A 549 6.27 3.50 39.14
CA ILE A 549 5.88 4.83 38.65
C ILE A 549 6.92 5.25 37.62
N THR A 550 6.47 5.51 36.40
CA THR A 550 7.32 6.06 35.35
C THR A 550 7.26 7.59 35.36
N ARG A 551 8.42 8.24 35.29
CA ARG A 551 8.55 9.67 34.99
C ARG A 551 9.26 9.81 33.66
N SER A 552 8.57 10.38 32.67
CA SER A 552 9.15 10.61 31.34
C SER A 552 9.44 12.09 31.11
N ARG A 553 10.55 12.39 30.44
CA ARG A 553 10.90 13.75 29.98
C ARG A 553 11.41 13.73 28.55
N ALA A 554 11.09 14.77 27.79
CA ALA A 554 11.68 14.99 26.47
C ALA A 554 13.16 15.36 26.61
N VAL A 555 14.01 14.83 25.73
CA VAL A 555 15.44 15.15 25.68
C VAL A 555 15.81 15.84 24.36
N THR A 556 15.00 15.70 23.31
CA THR A 556 15.14 16.46 22.07
C THR A 556 13.87 17.24 21.75
N ASN A 557 14.02 18.34 21.03
CA ASN A 557 12.91 19.13 20.48
C ASN A 557 13.22 19.52 19.02
N TYR A 558 13.40 18.52 18.16
CA TYR A 558 13.76 18.75 16.77
C TYR A 558 12.55 19.19 15.93
N PRO A 559 12.77 20.03 14.89
CA PRO A 559 11.73 20.39 13.94
C PRO A 559 11.41 19.28 12.93
N ARG A 560 12.17 18.18 12.95
CA ARG A 560 12.10 17.02 12.04
C ARG A 560 12.23 15.71 12.80
N HIS A 561 11.67 14.67 12.22
CA HIS A 561 11.63 13.33 12.80
C HIS A 561 13.03 12.71 12.99
N ILE A 562 13.25 12.13 14.16
CA ILE A 562 14.28 11.10 14.35
C ILE A 562 13.70 9.80 13.77
N LEU A 563 14.34 9.27 12.72
CA LEU A 563 13.88 8.06 12.03
C LEU A 563 14.35 6.78 12.71
N ASP A 564 15.56 6.83 13.26
CA ASP A 564 16.23 5.71 13.92
C ASP A 564 17.20 6.29 14.95
N HIS A 565 17.28 5.64 16.11
CA HIS A 565 18.30 5.93 17.11
C HIS A 565 18.84 4.65 17.74
N SER A 566 20.04 4.76 18.30
CA SER A 566 20.63 3.70 19.09
C SER A 566 21.56 4.26 20.13
N THR A 567 21.47 3.71 21.33
CA THR A 567 22.38 4.01 22.43
C THR A 567 23.40 2.89 22.59
N GLU A 568 24.63 3.25 22.92
CA GLU A 568 25.69 2.34 23.31
C GLU A 568 26.26 2.82 24.65
N PRO A 569 25.70 2.35 25.78
CA PRO A 569 26.09 2.79 27.12
C PRO A 569 27.57 2.53 27.43
N ALA A 570 28.16 1.44 26.91
CA ALA A 570 29.57 1.11 27.17
C ALA A 570 30.53 2.18 26.61
N ALA A 571 30.17 2.80 25.48
CA ALA A 571 30.94 3.86 24.84
C ALA A 571 30.51 5.27 25.27
N ASN A 572 29.45 5.40 26.08
CA ASN A 572 28.75 6.65 26.35
C ASN A 572 28.32 7.38 25.05
N LYS A 573 27.86 6.65 24.03
CA LYS A 573 27.49 7.22 22.71
C LYS A 573 26.05 6.96 22.33
N LEU A 574 25.50 7.89 21.56
CA LEU A 574 24.17 7.83 20.97
C LEU A 574 24.30 8.12 19.47
N SER A 575 23.80 7.24 18.61
CA SER A 575 23.64 7.50 17.18
C SER A 575 22.18 7.79 16.82
N GLU A 576 21.99 8.64 15.82
CA GLU A 576 20.66 8.94 15.28
C GLU A 576 20.70 9.24 13.79
N VAL A 577 19.55 9.00 13.13
CA VAL A 577 19.32 9.30 11.72
C VAL A 577 18.15 10.27 11.61
N VAL A 578 18.39 11.42 11.00
CA VAL A 578 17.38 12.48 10.78
C VAL A 578 17.27 12.75 9.28
N PHE A 579 16.05 12.94 8.78
CA PHE A 579 15.79 13.33 7.39
C PHE A 579 15.37 14.80 7.29
N PHE A 580 16.13 15.58 6.53
CA PHE A 580 15.79 16.97 6.22
C PHE A 580 16.45 17.43 4.92
N ASN A 581 15.84 18.40 4.24
CA ASN A 581 16.29 18.93 2.94
C ASN A 581 16.47 17.84 1.86
N GLY A 582 15.60 16.84 1.89
CA GLY A 582 15.65 15.70 0.97
C GLY A 582 16.87 14.79 1.14
N ARG A 583 17.54 14.78 2.30
CA ARG A 583 18.70 13.92 2.60
C ARG A 583 18.62 13.33 3.99
N HIS A 584 19.23 12.16 4.15
CA HIS A 584 19.48 11.56 5.46
C HIS A 584 20.79 12.12 6.04
N HIS A 585 20.77 12.40 7.34
CA HIS A 585 21.88 12.91 8.13
C HIS A 585 22.10 11.98 9.32
N LEU A 586 23.35 11.58 9.53
CA LEU A 586 23.74 10.68 10.62
C LEU A 586 24.53 11.49 11.64
N TYR A 587 24.15 11.37 12.91
CA TYR A 587 24.79 12.05 14.02
C TYR A 587 25.22 11.05 15.10
N VAL A 588 26.30 11.38 15.82
CA VAL A 588 26.80 10.59 16.94
C VAL A 588 27.14 11.52 18.12
N HIS A 589 26.29 11.51 19.14
CA HIS A 589 26.38 12.33 20.35
C HIS A 589 26.94 11.52 21.53
N GLU A 590 27.28 12.23 22.61
CA GLU A 590 27.48 11.60 23.92
C GLU A 590 26.13 11.50 24.64
N ILE A 591 25.94 10.44 25.44
CA ILE A 591 24.73 10.30 26.25
C ILE A 591 24.78 11.40 27.31
N GLY A 592 23.71 12.21 27.40
CA GLY A 592 23.64 13.37 28.29
C GLY A 592 23.97 14.71 27.62
N GLU A 593 24.89 14.75 26.64
CA GLU A 593 25.19 15.94 25.83
C GLU A 593 24.30 16.01 24.57
N ILE A 594 22.99 16.06 24.77
CA ILE A 594 22.05 16.25 23.67
C ILE A 594 21.81 17.76 23.46
N PRO A 595 22.02 18.30 22.24
CA PRO A 595 21.69 19.69 21.93
C PRO A 595 20.18 19.91 22.02
N GLY A 596 19.73 20.83 22.89
CA GLY A 596 18.30 21.17 23.02
C GLY A 596 17.80 21.80 24.32
N GLN A 597 18.67 22.08 25.31
CA GLN A 597 18.47 22.84 26.57
C GLN A 597 17.18 22.62 27.41
N ASP A 598 17.40 22.26 28.69
CA ASP A 598 16.60 22.50 29.90
C ASP A 598 15.10 22.77 29.75
N PHE A 599 14.30 21.71 29.70
CA PHE A 599 12.96 21.75 30.29
C PHE A 599 13.08 21.18 31.71
N GLN A 600 13.48 22.01 32.68
CA GLN A 600 13.60 21.59 34.09
C GLN A 600 12.23 21.28 34.71
N ASN A 601 11.15 21.82 34.13
CA ASN A 601 9.77 21.66 34.63
C ASN A 601 8.82 21.09 33.57
N PHE A 602 7.90 20.24 34.03
CA PHE A 602 6.77 19.72 33.24
C PHE A 602 5.90 20.85 32.65
N ASP A 603 5.87 22.02 33.28
CA ASP A 603 5.00 23.15 32.93
C ASP A 603 5.63 24.14 31.92
N GLU A 604 6.89 23.95 31.53
CA GLU A 604 7.62 24.85 30.62
C GLU A 604 7.69 24.35 29.17
N MET A 605 6.82 23.39 28.81
CA MET A 605 6.61 23.07 27.40
C MET A 605 5.72 24.15 26.76
N PRO A 606 5.93 24.55 25.49
CA PRO A 606 5.05 25.47 24.77
C PRO A 606 3.63 24.91 24.51
N PHE A 607 3.29 23.75 25.06
CA PHE A 607 1.97 23.13 24.98
C PHE A 607 1.55 22.61 26.35
N PRO A 608 0.35 22.94 26.84
CA PRO A 608 -0.13 22.45 28.12
C PRO A 608 -0.38 20.94 28.06
N LEU A 609 0.19 20.22 29.02
CA LEU A 609 -0.19 18.85 29.35
C LEU A 609 -1.60 18.86 29.93
N ASN A 610 -2.61 18.47 29.16
CA ASN A 610 -3.91 18.16 29.77
C ASN A 610 -3.90 16.72 30.33
N ASN A 611 -2.94 16.46 31.24
CA ASN A 611 -2.83 15.23 32.02
C ASN A 611 -3.38 15.42 33.44
N LYS A 612 -4.48 16.15 33.61
CA LYS A 612 -5.27 16.01 34.83
C LYS A 612 -6.02 14.69 34.75
N LYS A 613 -5.45 13.68 35.41
CA LYS A 613 -6.16 12.49 35.89
C LYS A 613 -7.52 12.92 36.42
N ALA A 614 -8.60 12.60 35.72
CA ALA A 614 -9.92 12.58 36.30
C ALA A 614 -9.92 11.47 37.36
N ALA A 615 -9.60 11.83 38.60
CA ALA A 615 -9.90 10.98 39.73
C ALA A 615 -11.42 10.77 39.76
N PRO A 616 -11.92 9.54 39.94
CA PRO A 616 -13.36 9.31 40.00
C PRO A 616 -13.86 9.87 41.32
N LYS A 617 -14.41 11.09 41.30
CA LYS A 617 -15.17 11.62 42.43
C LYS A 617 -16.61 11.15 42.31
N SER A 618 -16.95 10.18 43.13
CA SER A 618 -18.34 9.80 43.39
C SER A 618 -19.11 10.94 44.07
N LYS A 619 -20.41 11.03 43.71
CA LYS A 619 -21.54 11.71 44.39
C LYS A 619 -21.71 13.22 44.14
N ALA A 620 -22.80 13.59 43.47
CA ALA A 620 -24.08 13.98 44.08
C ALA A 620 -24.88 14.83 43.08
N ALA A 621 -26.13 14.43 42.82
CA ALA A 621 -27.05 15.17 41.98
C ALA A 621 -27.29 16.59 42.54
N THR A 622 -26.93 17.60 41.78
CA THR A 622 -27.35 18.99 42.00
C THR A 622 -27.93 19.52 40.70
N SER A 623 -29.24 19.71 40.68
CA SER A 623 -30.00 20.34 39.60
C SER A 623 -29.55 21.79 39.38
N ILE A 624 -29.14 22.12 38.16
CA ILE A 624 -28.87 23.51 37.74
C ILE A 624 -29.95 23.93 36.74
N THR A 625 -30.76 24.88 37.17
CA THR A 625 -31.76 25.62 36.37
C THR A 625 -31.06 26.52 35.35
N ILE A 626 -31.42 26.40 34.09
CA ILE A 626 -30.95 27.27 32.99
C ILE A 626 -31.88 28.51 32.91
N PRO A 627 -31.35 29.75 32.91
CA PRO A 627 -32.15 30.94 32.62
C PRO A 627 -32.46 31.02 31.12
N ARG A 628 -33.74 31.12 30.77
CA ARG A 628 -34.23 31.45 29.41
C ARG A 628 -33.77 32.86 29.03
N GLN A 629 -32.96 32.97 27.98
CA GLN A 629 -32.84 34.22 27.21
C GLN A 629 -33.61 34.06 25.90
N SER A 630 -34.53 34.99 25.68
CA SER A 630 -35.42 35.14 24.53
C SER A 630 -34.68 35.69 23.31
N GLN A 631 -34.68 34.95 22.19
CA GLN A 631 -34.34 35.47 20.86
C GLN A 631 -35.55 36.18 20.24
N PRO A 632 -35.37 37.31 19.52
CA PRO A 632 -36.43 37.94 18.74
C PRO A 632 -36.57 37.32 17.34
N SER A 633 -37.82 37.16 16.91
CA SER A 633 -38.23 36.66 15.59
C SER A 633 -37.88 37.63 14.45
N PRO A 634 -37.54 37.14 13.24
CA PRO A 634 -37.37 38.01 12.08
C PRO A 634 -38.73 38.45 11.50
N GLN A 635 -38.88 39.75 11.27
CA GLN A 635 -40.02 40.38 10.60
C GLN A 635 -39.95 40.23 9.08
N ALA A 636 -41.09 39.96 8.47
CA ALA A 636 -41.28 39.94 7.01
C ALA A 636 -41.26 41.37 6.41
N PRO A 637 -40.73 41.59 5.20
CA PRO A 637 -40.82 42.88 4.52
C PRO A 637 -42.24 43.14 4.00
N GLN A 638 -42.74 44.34 4.27
CA GLN A 638 -43.99 44.88 3.73
C GLN A 638 -43.81 45.38 2.29
N ILE A 639 -44.85 45.15 1.49
CA ILE A 639 -45.01 45.66 0.12
C ILE A 639 -45.88 46.92 0.20
N GLU A 640 -45.46 48.01 -0.45
CA GLU A 640 -46.31 49.15 -0.81
C GLU A 640 -46.30 49.40 -2.33
N PRO A 641 -47.34 50.04 -2.89
CA PRO A 641 -47.77 49.85 -4.28
C PRO A 641 -47.58 51.06 -5.22
N ASP A 642 -47.73 50.74 -6.51
CA ASP A 642 -48.14 51.54 -7.67
C ASP A 642 -47.24 52.65 -8.27
N LEU A 643 -46.99 52.52 -9.59
CA LEU A 643 -47.38 53.50 -10.62
C LEU A 643 -47.25 52.91 -12.05
N GLU A 644 -48.43 52.67 -12.65
CA GLU A 644 -48.87 52.87 -14.05
C GLU A 644 -47.93 52.73 -15.25
N VAL A 645 -48.31 51.84 -16.20
CA VAL A 645 -48.32 52.11 -17.65
C VAL A 645 -49.52 51.40 -18.32
N GLN A 646 -50.28 52.15 -19.14
CA GLN A 646 -51.46 51.76 -19.92
C GLN A 646 -51.13 51.18 -21.33
N PRO A 647 -52.13 50.62 -22.07
CA PRO A 647 -51.92 49.53 -23.05
C PRO A 647 -52.09 49.91 -24.52
N ALA A 648 -51.64 49.02 -25.42
CA ALA A 648 -52.09 48.82 -26.82
C ALA A 648 -51.33 47.59 -27.39
N GLU A 649 -51.71 46.83 -28.41
CA GLU A 649 -52.93 46.48 -29.13
C GLU A 649 -52.57 45.18 -29.91
N GLN A 650 -53.57 44.36 -30.28
CA GLN A 650 -53.36 43.16 -31.10
C GLN A 650 -53.16 43.53 -32.58
N ASP A 651 -52.23 42.86 -33.27
CA ASP A 651 -52.42 42.58 -34.70
C ASP A 651 -51.81 41.24 -35.14
N THR A 652 -52.58 40.57 -35.99
CA THR A 652 -52.42 39.26 -36.58
C THR A 652 -51.77 39.33 -37.95
N SER A 653 -50.75 38.50 -38.22
CA SER A 653 -50.39 37.88 -39.52
C SER A 653 -48.98 37.27 -39.37
N ARG A 654 -48.58 36.11 -39.90
CA ARG A 654 -48.77 35.50 -41.22
C ARG A 654 -48.62 33.98 -41.11
N ARG A 655 -49.47 33.24 -41.84
CA ARG A 655 -49.38 31.80 -42.09
C ARG A 655 -48.37 31.53 -43.22
N THR A 656 -47.43 30.61 -43.03
CA THR A 656 -46.67 29.98 -44.12
C THR A 656 -47.28 28.59 -44.41
N LYS A 657 -47.78 28.44 -45.65
CA LYS A 657 -48.30 27.20 -46.22
C LYS A 657 -47.13 26.38 -46.78
N PHE A 658 -47.10 25.06 -46.51
CA PHE A 658 -46.37 24.11 -47.35
C PHE A 658 -47.35 23.36 -48.25
N GLN A 659 -47.04 23.36 -49.54
CA GLN A 659 -47.85 22.84 -50.63
C GLN A 659 -47.33 21.44 -50.98
N SER A 660 -48.20 20.44 -50.92
CA SER A 660 -47.91 19.06 -51.35
C SER A 660 -48.08 18.95 -52.87
N ILE A 661 -47.04 18.49 -53.57
CA ILE A 661 -47.11 18.09 -54.99
C ILE A 661 -47.11 16.56 -55.03
N ARG A 662 -48.10 15.97 -55.72
CA ARG A 662 -48.14 14.55 -56.11
C ARG A 662 -47.74 14.44 -57.58
N VAL A 663 -46.91 13.44 -57.90
CA VAL A 663 -46.67 12.96 -59.27
C VAL A 663 -46.71 11.42 -59.21
N PHE A 664 -47.58 10.83 -60.03
CA PHE A 664 -47.62 9.43 -60.48
C PHE A 664 -46.88 9.39 -61.85
N ASP A 665 -46.23 8.34 -62.37
CA ASP A 665 -46.42 6.88 -62.35
C ASP A 665 -45.14 6.17 -62.87
N ASP A 666 -45.19 4.84 -62.85
CA ASP A 666 -44.49 3.82 -63.66
C ASP A 666 -43.24 3.09 -63.11
N GLU A 667 -43.47 1.81 -62.81
CA GLU A 667 -42.52 0.71 -62.56
C GLU A 667 -42.02 0.12 -63.91
N PRO A 668 -40.82 -0.53 -63.96
CA PRO A 668 -40.74 -1.92 -63.50
C PRO A 668 -39.46 -2.35 -62.78
N GLN A 669 -39.68 -3.40 -61.99
CA GLN A 669 -38.83 -4.28 -61.18
C GLN A 669 -37.39 -4.58 -61.67
N ASP A 670 -36.42 -4.54 -60.74
CA ASP A 670 -35.58 -5.72 -60.43
C ASP A 670 -35.00 -5.64 -59.00
N THR A 671 -34.66 -6.81 -58.48
CA THR A 671 -34.70 -7.26 -57.09
C THR A 671 -33.44 -6.97 -56.25
N ALA A 672 -33.67 -6.72 -54.95
CA ALA A 672 -32.78 -6.93 -53.78
C ALA A 672 -32.51 -5.70 -52.89
N LEU A 673 -33.51 -5.22 -52.14
CA LEU A 673 -33.31 -4.33 -50.98
C LEU A 673 -34.25 -4.69 -49.81
N ILE A 674 -33.69 -4.67 -48.60
CA ILE A 674 -34.31 -4.98 -47.32
C ILE A 674 -35.25 -3.84 -46.89
N ASP A 675 -36.45 -4.19 -46.41
CA ASP A 675 -37.49 -3.28 -45.92
C ASP A 675 -37.13 -2.71 -44.53
N ILE A 676 -37.08 -1.37 -44.44
CA ILE A 676 -36.71 -0.61 -43.23
C ILE A 676 -37.92 -0.23 -42.36
N ASN A 677 -39.15 -0.58 -42.77
CA ASN A 677 -40.37 -0.25 -42.03
C ASN A 677 -40.86 -1.40 -41.12
N ASN A 678 -40.10 -2.49 -41.00
CA ASN A 678 -40.47 -3.64 -40.16
C ASN A 678 -39.30 -4.15 -39.30
N TYR A 679 -38.69 -3.25 -38.51
CA TYR A 679 -37.66 -3.58 -37.53
C TYR A 679 -38.21 -3.34 -36.11
N GLU A 680 -38.70 -4.40 -35.45
CA GLU A 680 -39.07 -4.37 -34.03
C GLU A 680 -37.91 -4.85 -33.14
N PHE A 681 -37.57 -4.07 -32.12
CA PHE A 681 -36.57 -4.43 -31.10
C PHE A 681 -37.19 -5.37 -30.05
N ASN A 682 -36.48 -6.45 -29.71
CA ASN A 682 -36.87 -7.45 -28.71
C ASN A 682 -37.00 -6.86 -27.28
N GLU A 683 -38.23 -6.55 -26.85
CA GLU A 683 -38.62 -6.33 -25.44
C GLU A 683 -39.04 -7.62 -24.69
N HIS A 684 -38.92 -8.80 -25.31
CA HIS A 684 -39.52 -10.03 -24.78
C HIS A 684 -38.75 -10.74 -23.65
N VAL A 685 -37.62 -10.24 -23.17
CA VAL A 685 -36.87 -10.89 -22.06
C VAL A 685 -37.20 -10.29 -20.67
N LYS A 686 -37.79 -9.08 -20.60
CA LYS A 686 -38.09 -8.41 -19.33
C LYS A 686 -39.44 -8.77 -18.70
N ARG A 687 -40.41 -9.29 -19.48
CA ARG A 687 -41.75 -9.64 -18.98
C ARG A 687 -41.80 -10.98 -18.24
N ASP A 688 -40.98 -11.95 -18.62
CA ASP A 688 -40.97 -13.29 -17.98
C ASP A 688 -40.28 -13.29 -16.60
N GLN A 689 -39.31 -12.39 -16.39
CA GLN A 689 -38.62 -12.23 -15.10
C GLN A 689 -39.49 -11.52 -14.04
N GLN A 690 -40.35 -10.58 -14.45
CA GLN A 690 -41.25 -9.89 -13.54
C GLN A 690 -42.43 -10.78 -13.07
N GLN A 691 -42.87 -11.73 -13.91
CA GLN A 691 -43.90 -12.70 -13.51
C GLN A 691 -43.35 -13.80 -12.57
N HIS A 692 -42.08 -14.18 -12.70
CA HIS A 692 -41.43 -15.12 -11.76
C HIS A 692 -41.17 -14.50 -10.38
N GLN A 693 -40.86 -13.20 -10.29
CA GLN A 693 -40.69 -12.51 -9.01
C GLN A 693 -42.01 -12.29 -8.25
N GLN A 694 -43.13 -12.06 -8.96
CA GLN A 694 -44.45 -11.92 -8.32
C GLN A 694 -45.03 -13.25 -7.80
N GLN A 695 -44.70 -14.39 -8.43
CA GLN A 695 -45.12 -15.71 -7.93
C GLN A 695 -44.31 -16.19 -6.71
N GLN A 696 -43.03 -15.81 -6.59
CA GLN A 696 -42.21 -16.13 -5.41
C GLN A 696 -42.59 -15.30 -4.18
N GLN A 697 -43.04 -14.04 -4.36
CA GLN A 697 -43.53 -13.20 -3.26
C GLN A 697 -44.88 -13.66 -2.69
N GLN A 698 -45.72 -14.33 -3.48
CA GLN A 698 -47.00 -14.88 -3.00
C GLN A 698 -46.84 -16.21 -2.24
N GLN A 699 -45.77 -16.97 -2.46
CA GLN A 699 -45.50 -18.22 -1.72
C GLN A 699 -44.85 -18.00 -0.33
N GLN A 700 -44.19 -16.85 -0.11
CA GLN A 700 -43.58 -16.53 1.20
C GLN A 700 -44.58 -15.98 2.24
N GLN A 701 -45.79 -15.58 1.85
CA GLN A 701 -46.79 -15.01 2.79
C GLN A 701 -47.66 -16.05 3.54
N GLN A 702 -47.46 -17.35 3.33
CA GLN A 702 -48.31 -18.40 3.95
C GLN A 702 -47.73 -19.12 5.17
N THR A 703 -46.56 -18.71 5.69
CA THR A 703 -45.98 -19.34 6.90
C THR A 703 -45.59 -18.32 7.97
N ILE A 704 -46.59 -17.78 8.67
CA ILE A 704 -46.37 -17.06 9.94
C ILE A 704 -47.30 -17.69 10.99
N PRO A 705 -46.77 -18.27 12.09
CA PRO A 705 -47.61 -18.80 13.16
C PRO A 705 -48.28 -17.65 13.92
N LYS A 706 -49.58 -17.78 14.20
CA LYS A 706 -50.36 -16.81 14.98
C LYS A 706 -49.88 -16.81 16.44
N VAL A 707 -49.03 -15.85 16.80
CA VAL A 707 -48.69 -15.53 18.20
C VAL A 707 -49.73 -14.53 18.74
N SER A 708 -50.23 -14.78 19.95
CA SER A 708 -51.23 -13.94 20.61
C SER A 708 -50.73 -12.51 20.86
N ARG A 709 -51.61 -11.53 20.66
CA ARG A 709 -51.35 -10.09 20.87
C ARG A 709 -50.88 -9.78 22.30
N ASP A 710 -51.27 -10.58 23.28
CA ASP A 710 -50.90 -10.37 24.69
C ASP A 710 -49.41 -10.64 24.96
N THR A 711 -48.79 -11.54 24.18
CA THR A 711 -47.34 -11.82 24.28
C THR A 711 -46.50 -10.69 23.66
N ILE A 712 -47.05 -9.99 22.65
CA ILE A 712 -46.40 -8.85 21.98
C ILE A 712 -46.47 -7.60 22.88
N LEU A 713 -47.58 -7.38 23.58
CA LEU A 713 -47.68 -6.28 24.55
C LEU A 713 -46.75 -6.47 25.76
N LEU A 714 -46.57 -7.70 26.24
CA LEU A 714 -45.62 -7.99 27.32
C LEU A 714 -44.14 -7.81 26.91
N SER A 715 -43.80 -8.05 25.64
CA SER A 715 -42.43 -7.81 25.14
C SER A 715 -42.14 -6.35 24.84
N ILE A 716 -43.16 -5.55 24.48
CA ILE A 716 -43.04 -4.10 24.28
C ILE A 716 -42.87 -3.39 25.63
N ILE A 717 -43.61 -3.78 26.67
CA ILE A 717 -43.51 -3.15 28.00
C ILE A 717 -42.17 -3.48 28.69
N ARG A 718 -41.50 -4.59 28.34
CA ARG A 718 -40.15 -4.92 28.84
C ARG A 718 -39.03 -4.10 28.18
N LYS A 719 -39.28 -3.50 27.02
CA LYS A 719 -38.26 -2.84 26.18
C LYS A 719 -37.98 -1.37 26.52
N GLU A 720 -38.65 -0.82 27.53
CA GLU A 720 -38.46 0.57 28.00
C GLU A 720 -37.54 0.67 29.24
N SER A 721 -36.63 -0.28 29.44
CA SER A 721 -35.53 -0.12 30.41
C SER A 721 -34.31 0.49 29.70
N PRO A 722 -33.65 1.55 30.22
CA PRO A 722 -32.64 2.31 29.46
C PRO A 722 -31.29 1.60 29.22
N ASP A 723 -31.14 0.32 29.56
CA ASP A 723 -29.84 -0.37 29.59
C ASP A 723 -29.60 -1.34 28.41
N ASP A 724 -30.57 -1.58 27.50
CA ASP A 724 -30.45 -2.61 26.44
C ASP A 724 -30.49 -2.04 25.01
N PHE A 725 -29.70 -1.00 24.71
CA PHE A 725 -29.36 -0.63 23.32
C PHE A 725 -27.99 -1.25 22.96
N GLU A 726 -27.94 -2.57 22.82
CA GLU A 726 -26.87 -3.20 22.04
C GLU A 726 -27.30 -3.14 20.56
N GLU A 727 -26.54 -2.40 19.75
CA GLU A 727 -26.65 -2.52 18.29
C GLU A 727 -26.32 -3.97 17.92
N ASP A 728 -27.28 -4.68 17.32
CA ASP A 728 -27.06 -6.02 16.77
C ASP A 728 -26.05 -5.92 15.61
N GLU A 729 -24.75 -5.90 15.91
CA GLU A 729 -23.70 -6.08 14.90
C GLU A 729 -23.88 -7.46 14.27
N GLU A 730 -24.29 -7.51 13.00
CA GLU A 730 -24.32 -8.76 12.23
C GLU A 730 -22.96 -9.46 12.35
N GLU A 731 -22.95 -10.63 13.01
CA GLU A 731 -21.73 -11.39 13.27
C GLU A 731 -21.03 -11.74 11.95
N PHE A 732 -19.79 -11.26 11.77
CA PHE A 732 -19.03 -11.52 10.54
C PHE A 732 -18.61 -12.99 10.44
N VAL A 733 -19.31 -13.75 9.60
CA VAL A 733 -19.09 -15.20 9.43
C VAL A 733 -17.99 -15.48 8.40
N ILE A 734 -16.99 -16.28 8.79
CA ILE A 734 -15.94 -16.76 7.89
C ILE A 734 -16.47 -17.95 7.07
N PRO A 735 -16.48 -17.88 5.72
CA PRO A 735 -16.97 -18.95 4.87
C PRO A 735 -15.98 -20.13 4.82
N ASN A 736 -16.43 -21.24 4.24
CA ASN A 736 -15.58 -22.43 4.08
C ASN A 736 -14.39 -22.16 3.15
N LEU A 737 -13.23 -22.69 3.55
CA LEU A 737 -11.99 -22.63 2.78
C LEU A 737 -12.13 -23.39 1.45
N ARG A 738 -11.67 -22.78 0.35
CA ARG A 738 -11.67 -23.39 -0.98
C ARG A 738 -10.25 -23.40 -1.58
N PRO A 739 -9.79 -24.51 -2.18
CA PRO A 739 -8.53 -24.50 -2.93
C PRO A 739 -8.68 -23.66 -4.20
N TYR A 740 -7.63 -22.92 -4.57
CA TYR A 740 -7.62 -22.18 -5.84
C TYR A 740 -7.36 -23.12 -7.02
N SER A 741 -8.18 -22.99 -8.06
CA SER A 741 -7.95 -23.61 -9.37
C SER A 741 -7.65 -22.53 -10.40
N VAL A 742 -6.66 -22.78 -11.27
CA VAL A 742 -6.23 -21.84 -12.31
C VAL A 742 -7.44 -21.40 -13.14
N THR A 743 -7.74 -20.11 -13.07
CA THR A 743 -8.85 -19.46 -13.79
C THR A 743 -8.29 -18.28 -14.56
N TYR A 744 -8.75 -18.11 -15.80
CA TYR A 744 -8.24 -17.12 -16.74
C TYR A 744 -9.18 -15.92 -16.84
N TYR A 745 -8.61 -14.72 -16.91
CA TYR A 745 -9.30 -13.44 -17.01
C TYR A 745 -8.67 -12.58 -18.11
N THR A 746 -9.47 -11.71 -18.75
CA THR A 746 -8.95 -10.74 -19.72
C THR A 746 -7.99 -9.78 -19.01
N ASP A 747 -6.76 -9.69 -19.51
CA ASP A 747 -5.65 -8.95 -18.90
C ASP A 747 -5.46 -7.59 -19.57
N LYS A 748 -5.27 -7.59 -20.90
CA LYS A 748 -5.01 -6.39 -21.68
C LYS A 748 -5.63 -6.45 -23.06
N ILE A 749 -6.02 -5.28 -23.57
CA ILE A 749 -6.41 -5.09 -24.96
C ILE A 749 -5.53 -4.00 -25.55
N VAL A 750 -4.78 -4.35 -26.59
CA VAL A 750 -3.91 -3.40 -27.28
C VAL A 750 -4.51 -3.08 -28.63
N THR A 751 -4.74 -1.79 -28.89
CA THR A 751 -5.16 -1.30 -30.21
C THR A 751 -4.13 -0.30 -30.69
N GLN A 752 -3.45 -0.59 -31.78
CA GLN A 752 -2.39 0.27 -32.29
C GLN A 752 -2.53 0.46 -33.78
N VAL A 753 -2.31 1.68 -34.25
CA VAL A 753 -2.18 1.99 -35.68
C VAL A 753 -0.75 2.46 -35.91
N ASP A 754 0.03 1.66 -36.62
CA ASP A 754 1.44 1.96 -36.89
C ASP A 754 1.91 1.39 -38.24
N ASN A 755 3.10 1.83 -38.66
CA ASN A 755 3.76 1.43 -39.89
C ASN A 755 4.99 0.54 -39.65
N ASN A 756 5.09 -0.10 -38.48
CA ASN A 756 6.18 -1.00 -38.12
C ASN A 756 5.91 -2.46 -38.50
N PHE A 757 6.94 -3.31 -38.56
CA PHE A 757 6.75 -4.76 -38.62
C PHE A 757 6.64 -5.35 -37.21
N THR A 758 5.75 -6.32 -37.02
CA THR A 758 5.61 -7.09 -35.75
C THR A 758 6.85 -7.94 -35.47
N ASN A 759 7.54 -8.41 -36.52
CA ASN A 759 8.80 -9.13 -36.46
C ASN A 759 9.81 -8.47 -37.43
N LEU A 760 10.85 -7.84 -36.88
CA LEU A 760 12.02 -7.34 -37.63
C LEU A 760 13.00 -8.49 -37.88
N SER A 761 12.54 -9.59 -38.47
CA SER A 761 13.48 -10.57 -39.01
C SER A 761 14.35 -9.88 -40.05
N TYR A 762 15.65 -10.20 -40.08
CA TYR A 762 16.55 -9.75 -41.14
C TYR A 762 15.83 -9.93 -42.49
N GLN A 763 15.48 -8.82 -43.16
CA GLN A 763 14.98 -8.92 -44.53
C GLN A 763 16.15 -9.44 -45.35
N PRO A 764 16.08 -10.65 -45.93
CA PRO A 764 17.17 -11.16 -46.75
C PRO A 764 17.40 -10.14 -47.87
N TYR A 765 18.64 -9.66 -47.99
CA TYR A 765 19.00 -8.67 -48.99
C TYR A 765 18.84 -9.31 -50.38
N THR A 766 17.80 -8.92 -51.11
CA THR A 766 17.47 -9.46 -52.44
C THR A 766 18.13 -8.71 -53.59
N GLY A 767 19.15 -7.89 -53.33
CA GLY A 767 19.92 -7.21 -54.38
C GLY A 767 19.24 -5.99 -55.03
N GLY A 768 18.13 -5.50 -54.47
CA GLY A 768 17.42 -4.29 -54.92
C GLY A 768 16.96 -3.42 -53.74
N ALA A 769 16.99 -2.10 -53.91
CA ALA A 769 16.71 -1.09 -52.88
C ALA A 769 15.20 -0.94 -52.54
N GLY A 770 14.55 -2.03 -52.16
CA GLY A 770 13.17 -2.01 -51.67
C GLY A 770 13.12 -2.41 -50.20
N PHE A 771 13.15 -1.44 -49.29
CA PHE A 771 12.64 -1.70 -47.95
C PHE A 771 11.16 -2.03 -48.09
N ILE A 772 10.74 -3.22 -47.66
CA ILE A 772 9.31 -3.53 -47.62
C ILE A 772 8.73 -2.54 -46.60
N ASN A 773 7.86 -1.63 -47.04
CA ASN A 773 7.09 -0.78 -46.13
C ASN A 773 5.77 -1.52 -45.89
N PRO A 774 5.47 -1.95 -44.64
CA PRO A 774 4.25 -2.71 -44.38
C PRO A 774 2.98 -1.86 -44.53
N GLY A 775 3.13 -0.55 -44.80
CA GLY A 775 2.03 0.40 -44.82
C GLY A 775 1.51 0.68 -43.42
N MET A 776 0.52 1.57 -43.32
CA MET A 776 -0.22 1.78 -42.08
C MET A 776 -1.08 0.54 -41.81
N ASN A 777 -0.94 -0.07 -40.65
CA ASN A 777 -1.70 -1.25 -40.24
C ASN A 777 -2.38 -1.02 -38.90
N ALA A 778 -3.54 -1.66 -38.71
CA ALA A 778 -4.22 -1.73 -37.44
C ALA A 778 -3.88 -3.06 -36.75
N LEU A 779 -3.30 -2.99 -35.56
CA LEU A 779 -2.97 -4.10 -34.67
C LEU A 779 -4.01 -4.17 -33.55
N ILE A 780 -4.60 -5.34 -33.36
CA ILE A 780 -5.45 -5.66 -32.21
C ILE A 780 -4.87 -6.88 -31.49
N LYS A 781 -4.58 -6.75 -30.20
CA LYS A 781 -4.14 -7.85 -29.32
C LYS A 781 -5.07 -7.99 -28.13
N VAL A 782 -5.41 -9.23 -27.80
CA VAL A 782 -6.14 -9.60 -26.58
C VAL A 782 -5.26 -10.54 -25.77
N GLY A 783 -4.93 -10.13 -24.55
CA GLY A 783 -4.22 -10.93 -23.56
C GLY A 783 -5.18 -11.46 -22.52
N VAL A 784 -5.02 -12.74 -22.16
CA VAL A 784 -5.73 -13.40 -21.07
C VAL A 784 -4.68 -13.98 -20.12
N SER A 785 -4.82 -13.72 -18.82
CA SER A 785 -3.88 -14.18 -17.79
C SER A 785 -4.61 -14.90 -16.66
N ASP A 786 -3.93 -15.79 -15.95
CA ASP A 786 -4.48 -16.34 -14.71
C ASP A 786 -4.44 -15.30 -13.57
N LEU A 787 -5.05 -15.61 -12.42
CA LEU A 787 -5.12 -14.68 -11.28
C LEU A 787 -3.75 -14.11 -10.91
N PHE A 788 -2.69 -14.94 -10.91
CA PHE A 788 -1.34 -14.59 -10.48
C PHE A 788 -0.40 -14.15 -11.61
N GLU A 789 -0.92 -14.02 -12.84
CA GLU A 789 -0.14 -13.67 -14.04
C GLU A 789 1.03 -14.63 -14.34
N ASP A 790 0.98 -15.86 -13.83
CA ASP A 790 1.97 -16.91 -14.05
C ASP A 790 1.82 -17.55 -15.44
N ARG A 791 0.62 -17.53 -16.01
CA ARG A 791 0.31 -18.07 -17.32
C ARG A 791 -0.45 -17.04 -18.14
N LYS A 792 0.09 -16.69 -19.31
CA LYS A 792 -0.53 -15.71 -20.21
C LYS A 792 -0.76 -16.32 -21.59
N ILE A 793 -1.89 -16.02 -22.18
CA ILE A 793 -2.25 -16.35 -23.56
C ILE A 793 -2.52 -15.03 -24.25
N VAL A 794 -1.77 -14.70 -25.29
CA VAL A 794 -1.99 -13.47 -26.07
C VAL A 794 -2.30 -13.85 -27.51
N GLY A 795 -3.49 -13.51 -27.97
CA GLY A 795 -3.89 -13.65 -29.36
C GLY A 795 -4.02 -12.28 -30.01
N GLY A 796 -3.69 -12.16 -31.28
CA GLY A 796 -3.94 -10.91 -31.99
C GLY A 796 -3.80 -11.03 -33.49
N PHE A 797 -4.27 -9.98 -34.15
CA PHE A 797 -4.17 -9.83 -35.59
C PHE A 797 -3.77 -8.40 -35.94
N ARG A 798 -3.06 -8.29 -37.06
CA ARG A 798 -2.65 -7.02 -37.65
C ARG A 798 -3.12 -6.99 -39.10
N LEU A 799 -3.89 -5.97 -39.46
CA LEU A 799 -4.53 -5.87 -40.76
C LEU A 799 -4.15 -4.54 -41.42
N SER A 800 -3.76 -4.60 -42.69
CA SER A 800 -3.67 -3.40 -43.52
C SER A 800 -5.08 -2.97 -43.97
N PRO A 801 -5.36 -1.67 -44.15
CA PRO A 801 -6.64 -1.20 -44.69
C PRO A 801 -6.98 -1.82 -46.06
N SER A 802 -5.96 -2.12 -46.86
CA SER A 802 -6.07 -2.78 -48.16
C SER A 802 -6.16 -4.32 -48.06
N LEU A 803 -6.04 -4.90 -46.87
CA LEU A 803 -5.98 -6.35 -46.58
C LEU A 803 -4.89 -7.11 -47.36
N THR A 804 -3.91 -6.38 -47.89
CA THR A 804 -2.77 -6.90 -48.65
C THR A 804 -1.68 -7.47 -47.74
N ALA A 805 -1.61 -7.01 -46.50
CA ALA A 805 -0.71 -7.51 -45.46
C ALA A 805 -1.52 -7.84 -44.21
N ASN A 806 -1.61 -9.14 -43.91
CA ASN A 806 -2.35 -9.65 -42.75
C ASN A 806 -1.42 -10.51 -41.90
N GLU A 807 -1.36 -10.25 -40.61
CA GLU A 807 -0.60 -11.05 -39.64
C GLU A 807 -1.53 -11.53 -38.53
N TYR A 808 -1.29 -12.76 -38.08
CA TYR A 808 -1.96 -13.38 -36.94
C TYR A 808 -0.88 -13.93 -36.04
N PHE A 809 -1.04 -13.78 -34.73
CA PHE A 809 -0.14 -14.41 -33.77
C PHE A 809 -0.92 -14.92 -32.55
N LEU A 810 -0.37 -15.97 -31.95
CA LEU A 810 -0.82 -16.55 -30.70
C LEU A 810 0.41 -16.88 -29.87
N SER A 811 0.55 -16.27 -28.69
CA SER A 811 1.58 -16.61 -27.73
C SER A 811 1.00 -17.30 -26.50
N TYR A 812 1.74 -18.28 -25.99
CA TYR A 812 1.55 -18.84 -24.67
C TYR A 812 2.82 -18.63 -23.85
N GLU A 813 2.67 -18.04 -22.67
CA GLU A 813 3.74 -17.74 -21.73
C GLU A 813 3.49 -18.50 -20.43
N ASN A 814 4.55 -19.10 -19.92
CA ASN A 814 4.61 -19.72 -18.61
C ASN A 814 5.79 -19.12 -17.85
N LEU A 815 5.47 -18.27 -16.87
CA LEU A 815 6.41 -17.52 -16.02
C LEU A 815 6.60 -18.18 -14.65
N THR A 816 6.18 -19.44 -14.49
CA THR A 816 6.31 -20.15 -13.22
C THR A 816 7.77 -20.52 -12.93
N LYS A 817 8.13 -20.50 -11.64
CA LYS A 817 9.44 -20.93 -11.13
C LYS A 817 10.57 -19.97 -11.52
N ARG A 818 11.66 -20.49 -12.11
CA ARG A 818 12.92 -19.75 -12.36
C ARG A 818 13.23 -19.51 -13.83
N LEU A 819 12.47 -20.15 -14.72
CA LEU A 819 12.72 -20.14 -16.16
C LEU A 819 11.43 -19.79 -16.87
N ASP A 820 11.37 -18.58 -17.41
CA ASP A 820 10.26 -18.15 -18.25
C ASP A 820 10.31 -18.93 -19.57
N ARG A 821 9.15 -19.38 -20.02
CA ARG A 821 8.99 -20.09 -21.28
C ARG A 821 7.89 -19.42 -22.08
N GLN A 822 8.19 -19.07 -23.32
CA GLN A 822 7.23 -18.52 -24.25
C GLN A 822 7.25 -19.36 -25.53
N THR A 823 6.07 -19.64 -26.07
CA THR A 823 5.87 -20.27 -27.38
C THR A 823 4.98 -19.35 -28.20
N ILE A 824 5.42 -18.95 -29.40
CA ILE A 824 4.70 -17.97 -30.23
C ILE A 824 4.44 -18.59 -31.59
N PHE A 825 3.18 -18.86 -31.89
CA PHE A 825 2.77 -19.12 -33.26
C PHE A 825 2.53 -17.80 -33.99
N HIS A 826 3.16 -17.60 -35.14
CA HIS A 826 3.01 -16.42 -35.97
C HIS A 826 2.76 -16.80 -37.42
N ARG A 827 1.73 -16.21 -38.03
CA ARG A 827 1.35 -16.41 -39.42
C ARG A 827 1.24 -15.06 -40.13
N ARG A 828 1.91 -14.93 -41.27
CA ARG A 828 1.88 -13.72 -42.09
C ARG A 828 1.47 -14.02 -43.52
N GLY A 829 0.64 -13.16 -44.09
CA GLY A 829 0.27 -13.15 -45.51
C GLY A 829 0.59 -11.80 -46.12
N ILE A 830 1.50 -11.74 -47.09
CA ILE A 830 1.87 -10.52 -47.81
C ILE A 830 1.59 -10.72 -49.30
N LEU A 831 0.94 -9.72 -49.91
CA LEU A 831 0.81 -9.60 -51.36
C LEU A 831 2.04 -8.90 -51.94
N MET A 832 2.78 -9.57 -52.82
CA MET A 832 3.88 -8.97 -53.58
C MET A 832 3.43 -8.78 -55.03
N SER A 833 3.67 -7.57 -55.55
CA SER A 833 3.36 -7.21 -56.93
C SER A 833 4.66 -6.89 -57.65
N ASP A 834 4.99 -7.70 -58.66
CA ASP A 834 6.05 -7.43 -59.62
C ASP A 834 5.42 -6.97 -60.95
N PRO A 835 6.16 -6.32 -61.86
CA PRO A 835 5.61 -5.81 -63.13
C PRO A 835 4.93 -6.87 -64.03
N VAL A 836 5.14 -8.17 -63.75
CA VAL A 836 4.68 -9.29 -64.56
C VAL A 836 3.84 -10.30 -63.76
N SER A 837 3.74 -10.16 -62.43
CA SER A 837 2.99 -11.13 -61.61
C SER A 837 2.49 -10.57 -60.28
N LEU A 838 1.35 -11.09 -59.82
CA LEU A 838 0.83 -10.87 -58.48
C LEU A 838 0.94 -12.18 -57.71
N SER A 839 1.65 -12.20 -56.59
CA SER A 839 1.82 -13.39 -55.75
C SER A 839 1.50 -13.11 -54.29
N ARG A 840 0.89 -14.08 -53.59
CA ARG A 840 0.61 -13.98 -52.16
C ARG A 840 1.47 -14.98 -51.40
N ILE A 841 2.40 -14.47 -50.59
CA ILE A 841 3.31 -15.27 -49.79
C ILE A 841 2.71 -15.48 -48.41
N HIS A 842 2.68 -16.73 -47.97
CA HIS A 842 2.29 -17.11 -46.61
C HIS A 842 3.50 -17.64 -45.84
N THR A 843 3.78 -17.06 -44.68
CA THR A 843 4.85 -17.49 -43.77
C THR A 843 4.23 -17.99 -42.46
N HIS A 844 4.75 -19.09 -41.92
CA HIS A 844 4.34 -19.65 -40.63
C HIS A 844 5.58 -19.90 -39.77
N GLU A 845 5.57 -19.41 -38.54
CA GLU A 845 6.68 -19.42 -37.57
C GLU A 845 6.14 -19.93 -36.22
N ILE A 846 6.95 -20.70 -35.47
CA ILE A 846 6.67 -21.21 -34.11
C ILE A 846 7.85 -20.91 -33.20
#